data_AF-A0A954PD32-F1
#
_entry.id   AF-A0A954PD32-F1
#
_cell.length_a   1.000
_cell.length_b   1.000
_cell.length_c   1.000
_cell.angle_alpha   90.00
_cell.angle_beta   90.00
_cell.angle_gamma   90.00
#
_symmetry.space_group_name_H-M   'P 1'
#
loop_
_entity.id
_entity.type
_entity.pdbx_description
1 polymer ?
#
loop_
_entity_poly.entity_id
_entity_poly.type
_entity_poly.pdbx_seq_one_letter_code
_entity_poly.pdbx_strand_id
1 'polypeptide(L)'
;MIFHEKQRGLFRPLASAVEKLEDRRLLAADFRSIDGTGNNLTNPTWGSAGSQLLRLTTVEYEDGQSTPAGGATGQTRPNAREISNLVSRQDRDIINNRELTSFVFQWGQFIDHDLDLTEEAIDADGNVDNFSIPVPANDPDMIPDGFIPVLRSRFDEATGTSAENPRQQVNQITSFIDASNVYGSDVTRAATLRLGQGGLMRTSAGGLLPYNTFDPPLYNAAPPPLGQGDYFAAGDIRANEQPGLTSLHTLFVREHNRLATEIAESEFAGRDLSDVEVDEAIYQKARQIVGALLQSITYNEFLPALLGPNGVASYLGYDSLVNPSVANIFSAAIYRIGHTMLPNELLQVNNDGAPVAGGSIPLADTFFQPSILAGLGIEPFLMGLSVQRVQEIDALVNDSVRSMLFDPPAQFDLAAINMQRGRDHGLPDYNQARVDFGLAPMRNFHELSAEFGAALAQAYRGDINNIDVWLGAISEEHIAGGSVGELAQTVLVDQFQRLRDGDRFYFENVLSGDLLREVQETRLADIIRRNTQLNSIQDEVFRTGNVFVFRAPVDSSTHATVDVDRNQIRVIDSNTGEVLAERDKRGVSHVVIFGSGQDDNLAISSSAIRRGVSFEIHGLGGNDRLQLIGSNASDNIVIGDGQIRFNSMPVYFGTIEAVEVTGRGGSDMVDGYESSVPLIVSTGAGSDFVIGSRFNDFVFGGNGFNVIFGMDGNDLLVGGSGLDTIFGGDGDDILIGGGRRDLMMGGRGRDIIIQGMFPGEDDRDGSLWDEAFAQWIDDMAKFGLL
;
A
#
# COMPACT_ATOMS: atom_id res chain seq x y z
N MET A 1 78.51 -4.53 46.06
CA MET A 1 77.04 -4.75 46.17
C MET A 1 76.41 -3.95 45.05
N ILE A 2 76.02 -4.57 43.92
CA ILE A 2 74.63 -5.05 43.59
C ILE A 2 73.68 -3.84 43.37
N PHE A 3 72.84 -3.65 42.35
CA PHE A 3 72.55 -4.16 40.99
C PHE A 3 71.52 -3.17 40.34
N HIS A 4 71.31 -3.28 39.02
CA HIS A 4 70.24 -2.85 38.07
C HIS A 4 68.94 -2.06 38.40
N GLU A 5 68.49 -1.35 37.34
CA GLU A 5 67.11 -1.10 36.82
C GLU A 5 66.02 -0.42 37.67
N LYS A 6 65.40 0.66 37.15
CA LYS A 6 64.00 0.66 36.64
C LYS A 6 63.47 2.05 36.22
N GLN A 7 62.70 2.02 35.13
CA GLN A 7 61.59 2.90 34.74
C GLN A 7 61.89 4.28 34.10
N ARG A 8 62.12 4.22 32.78
CA ARG A 8 61.52 5.16 31.81
C ARG A 8 60.40 4.42 31.07
N GLY A 9 59.22 5.01 30.99
CA GLY A 9 58.17 4.62 30.05
C GLY A 9 56.78 4.52 30.68
N LEU A 10 55.94 5.55 30.47
CA LEU A 10 54.47 5.46 30.40
C LEU A 10 53.89 6.88 30.25
N PHE A 11 53.98 7.47 29.05
CA PHE A 11 53.06 8.54 28.61
C PHE A 11 52.98 8.51 27.08
N ARG A 12 51.96 7.81 26.57
CA ARG A 12 51.37 7.87 25.21
C ARG A 12 50.06 7.04 25.23
N PRO A 13 49.06 7.37 24.41
CA PRO A 13 48.12 8.48 24.64
C PRO A 13 46.69 7.95 24.94
N LEU A 14 45.94 8.70 25.75
CA LEU A 14 44.48 8.52 25.96
C LEU A 14 43.64 8.87 24.70
N ALA A 15 44.27 9.34 23.62
CA ALA A 15 43.58 9.77 22.40
C ALA A 15 42.91 8.62 21.64
N SER A 16 43.52 7.42 21.55
CA SER A 16 42.93 6.31 20.76
C SER A 16 41.78 5.57 21.45
N ALA A 17 41.60 5.75 22.76
CA ALA A 17 40.49 5.17 23.51
C ALA A 17 39.28 6.12 23.53
N VAL A 18 39.53 7.42 23.43
CA VAL A 18 38.49 8.45 23.28
C VAL A 18 37.97 8.47 21.84
N GLU A 19 38.83 8.37 20.82
CA GLU A 19 38.39 8.16 19.41
C GLU A 19 37.53 6.89 19.26
N LYS A 20 37.93 5.76 19.87
CA LYS A 20 37.14 4.52 19.82
C LYS A 20 35.81 4.56 20.59
N LEU A 21 35.71 5.39 21.61
CA LEU A 21 34.45 5.60 22.35
C LEU A 21 33.56 6.62 21.63
N GLU A 22 34.14 7.64 20.98
CA GLU A 22 33.42 8.59 20.14
C GLU A 22 32.90 7.89 18.87
N ASP A 23 33.70 7.07 18.18
CA ASP A 23 33.26 6.28 17.01
C ASP A 23 32.17 5.26 17.36
N ARG A 24 32.27 4.56 18.51
CA ARG A 24 31.20 3.65 18.98
C ARG A 24 29.92 4.39 19.39
N ARG A 25 30.04 5.64 19.86
CA ARG A 25 28.90 6.46 20.27
C ARG A 25 28.27 7.20 19.08
N LEU A 26 29.04 7.47 18.03
CA LEU A 26 28.58 7.97 16.74
C LEU A 26 27.80 6.86 15.98
N LEU A 27 28.36 5.65 15.87
CA LEU A 27 27.67 4.52 15.21
C LEU A 27 26.31 4.17 15.88
N ALA A 28 26.18 4.27 17.20
CA ALA A 28 24.94 3.92 17.90
C ALA A 28 23.81 4.97 17.78
N ALA A 29 24.13 6.21 17.41
CA ALA A 29 23.12 7.26 17.23
C ALA A 29 22.54 7.28 15.79
N ASP A 30 23.30 6.74 14.84
CA ASP A 30 23.03 6.82 13.39
C ASP A 30 22.21 5.63 12.85
N PHE A 31 22.09 4.53 13.61
CA PHE A 31 21.34 3.34 13.21
C PHE A 31 20.23 2.99 14.19
N ARG A 32 19.19 2.32 13.68
CA ARG A 32 18.08 1.79 14.49
C ARG A 32 18.59 0.76 15.50
N SER A 33 18.06 0.74 16.72
CA SER A 33 18.26 -0.41 17.60
C SER A 33 17.55 -1.65 17.03
N ILE A 34 17.88 -2.83 17.55
CA ILE A 34 17.22 -4.09 17.14
C ILE A 34 15.79 -4.18 17.66
N ASP A 35 15.52 -3.61 18.84
CA ASP A 35 14.22 -3.63 19.51
C ASP A 35 13.38 -2.36 19.23
N GLY A 36 13.81 -1.47 18.35
CA GLY A 36 13.14 -0.21 18.02
C GLY A 36 13.22 0.90 19.08
N THR A 37 13.77 0.63 20.27
CA THR A 37 13.95 1.62 21.33
C THR A 37 14.79 2.83 20.87
N GLY A 38 14.35 4.03 21.24
CA GLY A 38 15.07 5.28 20.96
C GLY A 38 14.87 5.84 19.55
N ASN A 39 13.89 5.31 18.79
CA ASN A 39 13.42 5.97 17.57
C ASN A 39 12.91 7.38 17.90
N ASN A 40 11.89 7.49 18.75
CA ASN A 40 11.42 8.76 19.27
C ASN A 40 12.28 9.19 20.47
N LEU A 41 12.90 10.37 20.40
CA LEU A 41 13.82 10.85 21.43
C LEU A 41 13.12 11.31 22.73
N THR A 42 11.85 11.67 22.65
CA THR A 42 11.05 12.13 23.79
C THR A 42 10.29 10.99 24.45
N ASN A 43 9.83 10.02 23.65
CA ASN A 43 9.13 8.81 24.08
C ASN A 43 9.89 7.56 23.59
N PRO A 44 11.01 7.17 24.25
CA PRO A 44 11.92 6.16 23.71
C PRO A 44 11.34 4.76 23.49
N THR A 45 10.19 4.45 24.08
CA THR A 45 9.52 3.14 23.98
C THR A 45 8.39 3.11 22.95
N TRP A 46 8.09 4.22 22.27
CA TRP A 46 7.08 4.22 21.21
C TRP A 46 7.57 3.37 20.03
N GLY A 47 6.76 2.38 19.66
CA GLY A 47 7.07 1.42 18.61
C GLY A 47 8.14 0.37 18.94
N SER A 48 8.67 0.32 20.17
CA SER A 48 9.66 -0.69 20.55
C SER A 48 9.02 -2.08 20.75
N ALA A 49 9.79 -3.14 20.53
CA ALA A 49 9.39 -4.49 20.86
C ALA A 49 9.03 -4.60 22.36
N GLY A 50 7.95 -5.32 22.66
CA GLY A 50 7.39 -5.43 24.01
C GLY A 50 6.51 -4.25 24.45
N SER A 51 6.24 -3.27 23.58
CA SER A 51 5.31 -2.18 23.89
C SER A 51 3.84 -2.58 23.72
N GLN A 52 2.94 -1.92 24.45
CA GLN A 52 1.50 -2.14 24.32
C GLN A 52 1.01 -1.72 22.92
N LEU A 53 0.05 -2.46 22.37
CA LEU A 53 -0.66 -2.05 21.15
C LEU A 53 -1.47 -0.77 21.41
N LEU A 54 -1.45 0.15 20.45
CA LEU A 54 -2.14 1.44 20.58
C LEU A 54 -3.67 1.25 20.53
N ARG A 55 -4.38 1.78 21.52
CA ARG A 55 -5.86 1.80 21.52
C ARG A 55 -6.38 3.07 20.86
N LEU A 56 -6.97 2.90 19.68
CA LEU A 56 -7.64 3.98 18.94
C LEU A 56 -9.17 3.87 18.96
N THR A 57 -9.70 2.77 19.51
CA THR A 57 -11.13 2.51 19.61
C THR A 57 -11.56 2.40 21.06
N THR A 58 -12.86 2.53 21.27
CA THR A 58 -13.57 2.11 22.49
C THR A 58 -13.15 0.69 22.86
N VAL A 59 -12.94 0.45 24.16
CA VAL A 59 -12.57 -0.88 24.69
C VAL A 59 -13.83 -1.61 25.12
N GLU A 60 -14.07 -2.79 24.55
CA GLU A 60 -15.28 -3.57 24.83
C GLU A 60 -14.91 -4.97 25.36
N TYR A 61 -14.96 -5.11 26.68
CA TYR A 61 -14.97 -6.38 27.41
C TYR A 61 -16.33 -6.53 28.11
N GLU A 62 -16.85 -7.74 28.27
CA GLU A 62 -18.17 -7.98 28.91
C GLU A 62 -18.25 -7.43 30.34
N ASP A 63 -17.13 -7.51 31.07
CA ASP A 63 -16.96 -6.98 32.42
C ASP A 63 -16.33 -5.57 32.44
N GLY A 64 -16.10 -4.98 31.26
CA GLY A 64 -15.36 -3.74 31.07
C GLY A 64 -13.85 -3.85 31.35
N GLN A 65 -13.34 -5.02 31.72
CA GLN A 65 -12.00 -5.21 32.25
C GLN A 65 -11.15 -6.16 31.39
N SER A 66 -11.60 -7.41 31.21
CA SER A 66 -10.79 -8.44 30.56
C SER A 66 -11.57 -9.63 30.01
N THR A 67 -12.86 -9.79 30.33
CA THR A 67 -13.67 -10.90 29.83
C THR A 67 -14.09 -10.63 28.38
N PRO A 68 -13.64 -11.41 27.39
CA PRO A 68 -13.96 -11.18 25.99
C PRO A 68 -15.47 -11.20 25.71
N ALA A 69 -15.91 -10.40 24.73
CA ALA A 69 -17.27 -10.50 24.20
C ALA A 69 -17.57 -11.91 23.69
N GLY A 70 -18.74 -12.47 23.99
CA GLY A 70 -19.09 -13.86 23.68
C GLY A 70 -18.42 -14.89 24.62
N GLY A 71 -17.98 -14.45 25.81
CA GLY A 71 -17.34 -15.26 26.84
C GLY A 71 -18.30 -16.18 27.63
N ALA A 72 -17.95 -16.56 28.86
CA ALA A 72 -18.62 -17.59 29.66
C ALA A 72 -20.13 -17.38 29.92
N THR A 73 -20.65 -16.16 29.69
CA THR A 73 -22.09 -15.88 29.78
C THR A 73 -22.83 -16.07 28.44
N GLY A 74 -22.13 -16.00 27.30
CA GLY A 74 -22.65 -16.21 25.95
C GLY A 74 -23.72 -15.22 25.50
N GLN A 75 -23.86 -14.07 26.19
CA GLN A 75 -25.03 -13.20 26.05
C GLN A 75 -24.88 -12.06 25.04
N THR A 76 -23.66 -11.72 24.60
CA THR A 76 -23.42 -10.50 23.79
C THR A 76 -23.23 -10.78 22.29
N ARG A 77 -22.42 -11.78 21.89
CA ARG A 77 -22.15 -12.08 20.47
C ARG A 77 -22.34 -13.56 20.09
N PRO A 78 -22.80 -13.88 18.86
CA PRO A 78 -22.96 -15.26 18.39
C PRO A 78 -21.63 -16.02 18.29
N ASN A 79 -21.71 -17.35 18.20
CA ASN A 79 -20.54 -18.21 18.03
C ASN A 79 -19.82 -17.90 16.71
N ALA A 80 -18.50 -17.72 16.75
CA ALA A 80 -17.71 -17.31 15.59
C ALA A 80 -17.72 -18.35 14.45
N ARG A 81 -17.79 -19.65 14.75
CA ARG A 81 -17.91 -20.70 13.74
C ARG A 81 -19.29 -20.73 13.09
N GLU A 82 -20.35 -20.47 13.87
CA GLU A 82 -21.70 -20.31 13.30
C GLU A 82 -21.77 -19.13 12.33
N ILE A 83 -21.15 -17.99 12.67
CA ILE A 83 -21.05 -16.82 11.79
C ILE A 83 -20.26 -17.18 10.52
N SER A 84 -19.08 -17.79 10.67
CA SER A 84 -18.26 -18.22 9.54
C SER A 84 -18.99 -19.19 8.60
N ASN A 85 -19.81 -20.11 9.14
CA ASN A 85 -20.62 -21.05 8.33
C ASN A 85 -21.71 -20.34 7.51
N LEU A 86 -22.26 -19.24 8.03
CA LEU A 86 -23.34 -18.50 7.36
C LEU A 86 -22.82 -17.47 6.36
N VAL A 87 -21.69 -16.84 6.64
CA VAL A 87 -21.21 -15.65 5.91
C VAL A 87 -19.97 -15.94 5.08
N SER A 88 -19.00 -16.68 5.61
CA SER A 88 -17.64 -16.74 5.05
C SER A 88 -17.33 -17.96 4.19
N ARG A 89 -18.33 -18.79 3.86
CA ARG A 89 -18.13 -19.99 3.05
C ARG A 89 -17.96 -19.62 1.58
N GLN A 90 -16.84 -20.02 0.99
CA GLN A 90 -16.56 -19.80 -0.43
C GLN A 90 -16.64 -21.12 -1.23
N ASP A 91 -17.73 -21.34 -1.97
CA ASP A 91 -17.94 -22.58 -2.72
C ASP A 91 -17.23 -22.62 -4.10
N ARG A 92 -16.64 -21.50 -4.54
CA ARG A 92 -15.89 -21.38 -5.81
C ARG A 92 -14.91 -20.22 -5.77
N ASP A 93 -13.90 -20.25 -6.63
CA ASP A 93 -13.01 -19.11 -6.82
C ASP A 93 -13.77 -17.85 -7.27
N ILE A 94 -13.49 -16.73 -6.61
CA ILE A 94 -13.99 -15.39 -6.93
C ILE A 94 -12.74 -14.53 -7.05
N ILE A 95 -12.32 -14.29 -8.28
CA ILE A 95 -11.06 -13.61 -8.56
C ILE A 95 -11.25 -12.10 -8.42
N ASN A 96 -10.31 -11.46 -7.73
CA ASN A 96 -10.29 -10.01 -7.58
C ASN A 96 -10.33 -9.30 -8.94
N ASN A 97 -11.22 -8.31 -9.05
CA ASN A 97 -11.47 -7.61 -10.32
C ASN A 97 -10.43 -6.51 -10.66
N ARG A 98 -9.47 -6.23 -9.76
CA ARG A 98 -8.43 -5.21 -9.92
C ARG A 98 -7.09 -5.76 -10.43
N GLU A 99 -7.10 -7.01 -10.90
CA GLU A 99 -5.93 -7.68 -11.48
C GLU A 99 -4.75 -7.74 -10.50
N LEU A 100 -5.04 -7.91 -9.20
CA LEU A 100 -4.04 -8.09 -8.16
C LEU A 100 -3.47 -9.50 -8.17
N THR A 101 -2.16 -9.61 -7.93
CA THR A 101 -1.44 -10.87 -7.88
C THR A 101 -1.28 -11.36 -6.45
N SER A 102 -0.94 -12.64 -6.28
CA SER A 102 -0.63 -13.24 -4.99
C SER A 102 0.52 -12.56 -4.23
N PHE A 103 1.34 -11.73 -4.89
CA PHE A 103 2.29 -10.85 -4.18
C PHE A 103 1.59 -9.88 -3.22
N VAL A 104 0.34 -9.48 -3.45
CA VAL A 104 -0.36 -8.56 -2.54
C VAL A 104 -0.54 -9.19 -1.16
N PHE A 105 -1.14 -10.38 -1.06
CA PHE A 105 -1.26 -11.03 0.25
C PHE A 105 0.11 -11.46 0.80
N GLN A 106 1.03 -11.89 -0.08
CA GLN A 106 2.32 -12.41 0.37
C GLN A 106 3.21 -11.31 0.96
N TRP A 107 3.25 -10.15 0.31
CA TRP A 107 3.94 -8.96 0.82
C TRP A 107 3.22 -8.41 2.05
N GLY A 108 1.88 -8.38 2.02
CA GLY A 108 1.06 -8.03 3.19
C GLY A 108 1.43 -8.85 4.42
N GLN A 109 1.52 -10.19 4.29
CA GLN A 109 1.96 -11.10 5.34
C GLN A 109 3.42 -10.85 5.76
N PHE A 110 4.32 -10.63 4.80
CA PHE A 110 5.73 -10.37 5.09
C PHE A 110 5.91 -9.07 5.90
N ILE A 111 5.18 -8.02 5.56
CA ILE A 111 5.18 -6.74 6.29
C ILE A 111 4.40 -6.85 7.61
N ASP A 112 3.29 -7.58 7.69
CA ASP A 112 2.61 -7.87 8.98
C ASP A 112 3.60 -8.46 9.98
N HIS A 113 4.43 -9.40 9.51
CA HIS A 113 5.45 -10.02 10.32
C HIS A 113 6.64 -9.12 10.67
N ASP A 114 6.70 -7.91 10.11
CA ASP A 114 7.65 -6.85 10.48
C ASP A 114 7.02 -5.83 11.45
N LEU A 115 5.69 -5.78 11.52
CA LEU A 115 4.92 -4.76 12.25
C LEU A 115 4.38 -5.27 13.57
N ASP A 116 3.81 -6.48 13.60
CA ASP A 116 3.22 -7.02 14.82
C ASP A 116 3.30 -8.54 15.00
N LEU A 117 3.38 -8.89 16.29
CA LEU A 117 3.32 -10.26 16.80
C LEU A 117 2.70 -10.23 18.18
N THR A 118 1.62 -10.99 18.35
CA THR A 118 1.04 -11.26 19.67
C THR A 118 0.95 -12.77 19.89
N GLU A 119 1.93 -13.30 20.63
CA GLU A 119 1.99 -14.69 21.07
C GLU A 119 0.91 -14.98 22.12
N GLU A 120 0.78 -16.26 22.47
CA GLU A 120 -0.21 -16.76 23.41
C GLU A 120 0.14 -16.38 24.86
N ALA A 121 -0.88 -16.12 25.68
CA ALA A 121 -0.71 -15.91 27.12
C ALA A 121 -0.46 -17.24 27.82
N ILE A 122 0.81 -17.50 28.12
CA ILE A 122 1.25 -18.60 28.96
C ILE A 122 1.83 -18.00 30.24
N ASP A 123 1.25 -18.33 31.40
CA ASP A 123 1.76 -17.82 32.67
C ASP A 123 3.06 -18.52 33.10
N ALA A 124 3.69 -18.03 34.18
CA ALA A 124 4.96 -18.55 34.68
C ALA A 124 4.90 -20.03 35.12
N ASP A 125 3.70 -20.55 35.42
CA ASP A 125 3.46 -21.93 35.81
C ASP A 125 3.11 -22.83 34.61
N GLY A 126 3.04 -22.25 33.40
CA GLY A 126 2.71 -22.95 32.16
C GLY A 126 1.20 -23.11 31.90
N ASN A 127 0.35 -22.40 32.65
CA ASN A 127 -1.09 -22.42 32.38
C ASN A 127 -1.42 -21.54 31.18
N VAL A 128 -2.38 -22.02 30.38
CA VAL A 128 -2.87 -21.33 29.19
C VAL A 128 -4.24 -20.73 29.43
N ASP A 129 -4.46 -19.51 28.97
CA ASP A 129 -5.75 -18.84 29.01
C ASP A 129 -6.57 -19.23 27.77
N ASN A 130 -7.51 -20.16 27.94
CA ASN A 130 -8.24 -20.79 26.83
C ASN A 130 -9.51 -20.02 26.46
N PHE A 131 -9.65 -19.67 25.17
CA PHE A 131 -10.84 -19.04 24.59
C PHE A 131 -11.28 -19.72 23.28
N SER A 132 -11.17 -21.05 23.27
CA SER A 132 -11.49 -21.91 22.12
C SER A 132 -12.95 -21.78 21.69
N ILE A 133 -13.20 -21.94 20.39
CA ILE A 133 -14.52 -21.74 19.77
C ILE A 133 -15.26 -23.08 19.76
N PRO A 134 -16.44 -23.19 20.41
CA PRO A 134 -17.24 -24.42 20.34
C PRO A 134 -17.68 -24.70 18.90
N VAL A 135 -17.52 -25.94 18.43
CA VAL A 135 -18.02 -26.37 17.12
C VAL A 135 -19.51 -26.72 17.24
N PRO A 136 -20.39 -26.18 16.36
CA PRO A 136 -21.81 -26.53 16.37
C PRO A 136 -22.05 -28.03 16.18
N ALA A 137 -23.07 -28.57 16.87
CA ALA A 137 -23.38 -30.01 16.82
C ALA A 137 -23.75 -30.53 15.41
N ASN A 138 -24.16 -29.64 14.51
CA ASN A 138 -24.50 -29.93 13.12
C ASN A 138 -23.50 -29.32 12.11
N ASP A 139 -22.27 -29.02 12.54
CA ASP A 139 -21.24 -28.50 11.65
C ASP A 139 -20.92 -29.51 10.53
N PRO A 140 -20.89 -29.09 9.25
CA PRO A 140 -20.67 -30.00 8.13
C PRO A 140 -19.19 -30.39 7.93
N ASP A 141 -18.25 -29.57 8.40
CA ASP A 141 -16.83 -29.69 8.02
C ASP A 141 -15.92 -30.05 9.21
N MET A 142 -16.34 -29.77 10.44
CA MET A 142 -15.55 -29.96 11.67
C MET A 142 -16.04 -31.12 12.53
N ILE A 143 -15.22 -31.54 13.50
CA ILE A 143 -15.62 -32.54 14.51
C ILE A 143 -16.80 -32.00 15.30
N PRO A 144 -18.00 -32.61 15.21
CA PRO A 144 -19.16 -32.16 15.99
C PRO A 144 -18.88 -32.24 17.49
N ASP A 145 -19.38 -31.25 18.23
CA ASP A 145 -19.18 -31.11 19.69
C ASP A 145 -17.69 -30.97 20.11
N GLY A 146 -16.80 -30.67 19.16
CA GLY A 146 -15.41 -30.33 19.38
C GLY A 146 -15.16 -28.83 19.64
N PHE A 147 -13.89 -28.43 19.61
CA PHE A 147 -13.47 -27.04 19.75
C PHE A 147 -12.40 -26.70 18.71
N ILE A 148 -12.48 -25.49 18.17
CA ILE A 148 -11.37 -24.87 17.43
C ILE A 148 -10.45 -24.21 18.47
N PRO A 149 -9.18 -24.64 18.59
CA PRO A 149 -8.29 -24.17 19.63
C PRO A 149 -7.94 -22.69 19.41
N VAL A 150 -8.22 -21.87 20.42
CA VAL A 150 -7.79 -20.47 20.49
C VAL A 150 -7.34 -20.18 21.90
N LEU A 151 -6.09 -19.77 22.05
CA LEU A 151 -5.56 -19.25 23.31
C LEU A 151 -5.58 -17.73 23.28
N ARG A 152 -5.89 -17.12 24.43
CA ARG A 152 -5.91 -15.67 24.58
C ARG A 152 -4.52 -15.09 24.42
N SER A 153 -4.45 -13.91 23.85
CA SER A 153 -3.23 -13.19 23.54
C SER A 153 -2.46 -12.77 24.79
N ARG A 154 -1.14 -12.81 24.70
CA ARG A 154 -0.23 -12.23 25.69
C ARG A 154 -0.56 -10.76 25.91
N PHE A 155 -0.49 -10.34 27.16
CA PHE A 155 -0.88 -9.01 27.60
C PHE A 155 0.09 -8.50 28.66
N ASP A 156 0.04 -7.19 28.90
CA ASP A 156 0.75 -6.58 30.02
C ASP A 156 0.07 -6.96 31.33
N GLU A 157 0.74 -7.76 32.16
CA GLU A 157 0.23 -8.27 33.44
C GLU A 157 -0.11 -7.15 34.45
N ALA A 158 0.35 -5.91 34.23
CA ALA A 158 -0.07 -4.75 35.04
C ALA A 158 -1.47 -4.22 34.66
N THR A 159 -2.08 -4.74 33.59
CA THR A 159 -3.38 -4.33 33.04
C THR A 159 -4.46 -5.39 33.25
N GLY A 160 -5.70 -5.08 32.87
CA GLY A 160 -6.84 -5.98 33.09
C GLY A 160 -7.21 -6.12 34.57
N THR A 161 -7.03 -5.06 35.37
CA THR A 161 -7.30 -5.06 36.82
C THR A 161 -8.56 -4.31 37.24
N SER A 162 -9.10 -3.45 36.38
CA SER A 162 -10.43 -2.81 36.53
C SER A 162 -10.93 -2.29 35.18
N ALA A 163 -12.13 -1.68 35.15
CA ALA A 163 -12.65 -1.04 33.95
C ALA A 163 -11.86 0.21 33.52
N GLU A 164 -11.21 0.88 34.47
CA GLU A 164 -10.31 2.01 34.23
C GLU A 164 -8.89 1.57 33.80
N ASN A 165 -8.58 0.28 33.94
CA ASN A 165 -7.32 -0.33 33.52
C ASN A 165 -7.59 -1.67 32.84
N PRO A 166 -8.25 -1.67 31.66
CA PRO A 166 -8.62 -2.88 30.96
C PRO A 166 -7.39 -3.60 30.39
N ARG A 167 -7.54 -4.87 30.01
CA ARG A 167 -6.46 -5.71 29.50
C ARG A 167 -5.85 -5.13 28.21
N GLN A 168 -4.52 -5.01 28.16
CA GLN A 168 -3.76 -4.50 27.02
C GLN A 168 -2.81 -5.55 26.46
N GLN A 169 -3.02 -5.92 25.20
CA GLN A 169 -2.12 -6.82 24.47
C GLN A 169 -0.80 -6.10 24.13
N VAL A 170 0.26 -6.90 24.03
CA VAL A 170 1.62 -6.41 23.80
C VAL A 170 2.08 -6.86 22.43
N ASN A 171 2.72 -5.95 21.69
CA ASN A 171 3.43 -6.30 20.47
C ASN A 171 4.84 -6.78 20.82
N GLN A 172 5.19 -8.00 20.43
CA GLN A 172 6.49 -8.60 20.77
C GLN A 172 7.60 -8.26 19.79
N ILE A 173 7.28 -7.60 18.68
CA ILE A 173 8.23 -7.10 17.70
C ILE A 173 8.14 -5.58 17.57
N THR A 174 9.10 -4.99 16.86
CA THR A 174 9.09 -3.57 16.54
C THR A 174 7.85 -3.19 15.74
N SER A 175 7.35 -1.98 15.93
CA SER A 175 6.24 -1.47 15.10
C SER A 175 6.69 -0.94 13.75
N PHE A 176 7.98 -0.68 13.54
CA PHE A 176 8.49 -0.02 12.33
C PHE A 176 8.60 -0.99 11.15
N ILE A 177 8.48 -0.48 9.92
CA ILE A 177 8.97 -1.20 8.73
C ILE A 177 10.49 -1.05 8.71
N ASP A 178 11.20 -1.95 9.36
CA ASP A 178 12.66 -1.88 9.54
C ASP A 178 13.39 -3.20 9.26
N ALA A 179 12.67 -4.15 8.64
CA ALA A 179 13.14 -5.49 8.32
C ALA A 179 13.51 -6.31 9.57
N SER A 180 12.89 -6.07 10.72
CA SER A 180 12.92 -6.95 11.89
C SER A 180 12.51 -8.39 11.54
N ASN A 181 11.67 -8.59 10.53
CA ASN A 181 11.35 -9.92 10.01
C ASN A 181 12.56 -10.64 9.36
N VAL A 182 13.60 -9.90 8.96
CA VAL A 182 14.90 -10.41 8.48
C VAL A 182 15.94 -10.45 9.61
N TYR A 183 16.00 -9.40 10.43
CA TYR A 183 17.08 -9.17 11.40
C TYR A 183 16.76 -9.58 12.84
N GLY A 184 15.50 -9.79 13.18
CA GLY A 184 14.99 -10.03 14.52
C GLY A 184 14.65 -8.74 15.27
N SER A 185 13.76 -8.86 16.26
CA SER A 185 13.39 -7.80 17.21
C SER A 185 14.09 -7.93 18.58
N ASP A 186 14.94 -8.95 18.75
CA ASP A 186 15.74 -9.15 19.95
C ASP A 186 17.22 -9.38 19.61
N VAL A 187 18.11 -8.90 20.49
CA VAL A 187 19.56 -8.91 20.27
C VAL A 187 20.16 -10.32 20.17
N THR A 188 19.54 -11.32 20.80
CA THR A 188 20.03 -12.70 20.79
C THR A 188 19.75 -13.37 19.45
N ARG A 189 18.52 -13.24 18.93
CA ARG A 189 18.18 -13.71 17.59
C ARG A 189 19.00 -12.98 16.53
N ALA A 190 19.07 -11.65 16.59
CA ALA A 190 19.83 -10.85 15.64
C ALA A 190 21.31 -11.25 15.57
N ALA A 191 21.96 -11.44 16.72
CA ALA A 191 23.35 -11.88 16.78
C ALA A 191 23.54 -13.31 16.25
N THR A 192 22.60 -14.22 16.55
CA THR A 192 22.66 -15.62 16.11
C THR A 192 22.60 -15.76 14.58
N LEU A 193 21.76 -14.95 13.93
CA LEU A 193 21.56 -14.98 12.48
C LEU A 193 22.74 -14.42 11.68
N ARG A 194 23.64 -13.65 12.31
CA ARG A 194 24.82 -13.08 11.66
C ARG A 194 25.97 -14.08 11.55
N LEU A 195 26.69 -14.02 10.44
CA LEU A 195 27.91 -14.80 10.24
C LEU A 195 29.05 -14.30 11.14
N GLY A 196 29.12 -12.97 11.36
CA GLY A 196 30.18 -12.29 12.10
C GLY A 196 31.44 -12.06 11.28
N GLN A 197 31.31 -12.02 9.96
CA GLN A 197 32.38 -11.71 9.02
C GLN A 197 31.82 -10.96 7.81
N GLY A 198 32.43 -9.83 7.46
CA GLY A 198 32.06 -9.03 6.27
C GLY A 198 30.66 -8.42 6.33
N GLY A 199 30.06 -8.32 7.52
CA GLY A 199 28.70 -7.87 7.72
C GLY A 199 27.63 -8.89 7.31
N LEU A 200 28.01 -10.11 6.93
CA LEU A 200 27.11 -11.07 6.29
C LEU A 200 26.13 -11.74 7.27
N MET A 201 24.95 -12.09 6.74
CA MET A 201 23.97 -12.98 7.37
C MET A 201 24.27 -14.45 7.01
N ARG A 202 23.95 -15.37 7.94
CA ARG A 202 24.11 -16.82 7.72
C ARG A 202 23.13 -17.30 6.66
N THR A 203 23.56 -18.27 5.86
CA THR A 203 22.74 -18.97 4.87
C THR A 203 23.07 -20.47 4.90
N SER A 204 22.16 -21.29 4.38
CA SER A 204 22.42 -22.70 4.09
C SER A 204 22.77 -22.91 2.60
N ALA A 205 22.81 -24.16 2.15
CA ALA A 205 23.12 -24.50 0.77
C ALA A 205 22.14 -23.84 -0.21
N GLY A 206 22.65 -23.38 -1.36
CA GLY A 206 21.84 -22.66 -2.34
C GLY A 206 21.44 -21.23 -1.91
N GLY A 207 22.06 -20.69 -0.85
CA GLY A 207 21.72 -19.35 -0.35
C GLY A 207 20.31 -19.27 0.21
N LEU A 208 19.76 -20.39 0.70
CA LEU A 208 18.54 -20.41 1.50
C LEU A 208 18.84 -19.88 2.91
N LEU A 209 17.78 -19.61 3.68
CA LEU A 209 17.91 -19.33 5.12
C LEU A 209 18.72 -20.42 5.85
N PRO A 210 19.39 -20.10 6.98
CA PRO A 210 20.08 -21.10 7.78
C PRO A 210 19.05 -22.05 8.39
N TYR A 211 19.37 -23.35 8.47
CA TYR A 211 18.60 -24.26 9.32
C TYR A 211 18.82 -23.90 10.79
N ASN A 212 17.78 -24.08 11.60
CA ASN A 212 17.77 -23.73 13.02
C ASN A 212 18.50 -24.77 13.89
N THR A 213 19.70 -25.16 13.49
CA THR A 213 20.56 -26.12 14.19
C THR A 213 21.49 -25.44 15.19
N PHE A 214 21.11 -24.26 15.69
CA PHE A 214 21.87 -23.51 16.69
C PHE A 214 21.81 -24.21 18.06
N ASP A 215 22.73 -23.87 18.96
CA ASP A 215 22.78 -24.40 20.32
C ASP A 215 22.78 -23.26 21.35
N PRO A 216 21.64 -22.98 22.03
CA PRO A 216 20.33 -23.61 21.83
C PRO A 216 19.68 -23.17 20.49
N PRO A 217 18.71 -23.93 19.94
CA PRO A 217 17.96 -23.52 18.77
C PRO A 217 17.13 -22.27 19.08
N LEU A 218 16.92 -21.43 18.06
CA LEU A 218 15.98 -20.31 18.15
C LEU A 218 14.55 -20.86 18.22
N TYR A 219 13.63 -20.12 18.84
CA TYR A 219 12.23 -20.52 18.88
C TYR A 219 11.53 -20.16 17.56
N ASN A 220 10.95 -21.14 16.85
CA ASN A 220 10.00 -20.89 15.77
C ASN A 220 8.58 -21.24 16.23
N ALA A 221 7.61 -20.42 15.84
CA ALA A 221 6.18 -20.67 16.03
C ALA A 221 5.69 -21.69 14.98
N ALA A 222 6.15 -22.93 15.11
CA ALA A 222 5.81 -24.03 14.22
C ALA A 222 5.23 -25.21 15.02
N PRO A 223 4.17 -25.86 14.53
CA PRO A 223 3.54 -26.97 15.21
C PRO A 223 4.41 -28.25 15.14
N PRO A 224 4.19 -29.21 16.05
CA PRO A 224 4.72 -30.58 15.91
C PRO A 224 4.20 -31.24 14.60
N PRO A 225 4.86 -32.31 14.09
CA PRO A 225 5.84 -33.16 14.76
C PRO A 225 7.31 -32.83 14.50
N LEU A 226 7.62 -31.91 13.58
CA LEU A 226 9.01 -31.54 13.29
C LEU A 226 9.67 -30.84 14.48
N GLY A 227 10.96 -31.09 14.66
CA GLY A 227 11.75 -30.41 15.67
C GLY A 227 12.17 -29.02 15.19
N GLN A 228 12.53 -28.14 16.12
CA GLN A 228 13.00 -26.78 15.80
C GLN A 228 14.12 -26.78 14.74
N GLY A 229 15.06 -27.73 14.81
CA GLY A 229 16.19 -27.85 13.88
C GLY A 229 15.84 -28.30 12.46
N ASP A 230 14.63 -28.79 12.21
CA ASP A 230 14.15 -29.15 10.87
C ASP A 230 13.67 -27.92 10.08
N TYR A 231 13.43 -26.80 10.76
CA TYR A 231 12.95 -25.55 10.19
C TYR A 231 14.10 -24.58 9.87
N PHE A 232 13.83 -23.64 8.98
CA PHE A 232 14.70 -22.49 8.77
C PHE A 232 14.62 -21.51 9.95
N ALA A 233 15.68 -20.73 10.15
CA ALA A 233 15.69 -19.62 11.09
C ALA A 233 15.75 -18.28 10.35
N ALA A 234 14.93 -17.33 10.79
CA ALA A 234 14.87 -15.96 10.28
C ALA A 234 14.65 -14.97 11.44
N GLY A 235 14.57 -13.68 11.12
CA GLY A 235 14.28 -12.61 12.08
C GLY A 235 12.91 -12.77 12.76
N ASP A 236 11.89 -13.18 12.01
CA ASP A 236 10.57 -13.50 12.57
C ASP A 236 10.39 -15.02 12.80
N ILE A 237 9.61 -15.38 13.82
CA ILE A 237 9.41 -16.77 14.26
C ILE A 237 8.44 -17.56 13.38
N ARG A 238 7.68 -16.88 12.52
CA ARG A 238 6.65 -17.45 11.64
C ARG A 238 7.16 -17.67 10.21
N ALA A 239 8.45 -17.44 9.95
CA ALA A 239 9.02 -17.50 8.59
C ALA A 239 8.83 -18.84 7.85
N ASN A 240 8.50 -19.93 8.55
CA ASN A 240 8.27 -21.26 7.98
C ASN A 240 6.79 -21.58 7.74
N GLU A 241 5.89 -20.62 7.92
CA GLU A 241 4.44 -20.85 7.85
C GLU A 241 4.05 -21.45 6.49
N GLN A 242 4.59 -20.95 5.38
CA GLN A 242 4.40 -21.49 4.04
C GLN A 242 5.55 -21.06 3.09
N PRO A 243 5.81 -21.77 1.97
CA PRO A 243 7.02 -21.61 1.17
C PRO A 243 7.16 -20.26 0.43
N GLY A 244 6.07 -19.60 0.05
CA GLY A 244 6.07 -18.23 -0.49
C GLY A 244 6.59 -17.21 0.52
N LEU A 245 6.20 -17.31 1.79
CA LEU A 245 6.70 -16.46 2.87
C LEU A 245 8.19 -16.70 3.10
N THR A 246 8.59 -17.97 3.27
CA THR A 246 10.00 -18.34 3.43
C THR A 246 10.86 -17.89 2.22
N SER A 247 10.27 -17.84 1.02
CA SER A 247 10.93 -17.33 -0.20
C SER A 247 11.26 -15.84 -0.09
N LEU A 248 10.35 -15.01 0.44
CA LEU A 248 10.63 -13.58 0.68
C LEU A 248 11.69 -13.38 1.78
N HIS A 249 11.62 -14.11 2.89
CA HIS A 249 12.69 -14.05 3.91
C HIS A 249 14.05 -14.41 3.31
N THR A 250 14.10 -15.47 2.48
CA THR A 250 15.33 -15.87 1.79
C THR A 250 15.82 -14.78 0.83
N LEU A 251 14.91 -14.18 0.05
CA LEU A 251 15.22 -13.14 -0.91
C LEU A 251 15.92 -11.94 -0.24
N PHE A 252 15.40 -11.46 0.89
CA PHE A 252 15.98 -10.31 1.57
C PHE A 252 17.26 -10.62 2.35
N VAL A 253 17.47 -11.87 2.80
CA VAL A 253 18.79 -12.29 3.30
C VAL A 253 19.83 -12.32 2.17
N ARG A 254 19.45 -12.74 0.95
CA ARG A 254 20.32 -12.65 -0.22
C ARG A 254 20.64 -11.20 -0.58
N GLU A 255 19.63 -10.32 -0.58
CA GLU A 255 19.84 -8.90 -0.89
C GLU A 255 20.75 -8.23 0.15
N HIS A 256 20.57 -8.53 1.44
CA HIS A 256 21.50 -8.09 2.48
C HIS A 256 22.94 -8.52 2.17
N ASN A 257 23.16 -9.79 1.87
CA ASN A 257 24.51 -10.32 1.61
C ASN A 257 25.14 -9.73 0.32
N ARG A 258 24.32 -9.44 -0.71
CA ARG A 258 24.75 -8.73 -1.92
C ARG A 258 25.25 -7.32 -1.57
N LEU A 259 24.42 -6.54 -0.87
CA LEU A 259 24.73 -5.18 -0.43
C LEU A 259 25.96 -5.15 0.48
N ALA A 260 26.04 -6.04 1.47
CA ALA A 260 27.18 -6.14 2.37
C ALA A 260 28.49 -6.42 1.61
N THR A 261 28.44 -7.27 0.59
CA THR A 261 29.59 -7.55 -0.28
C THR A 261 30.00 -6.30 -1.07
N GLU A 262 29.05 -5.60 -1.69
CA GLU A 262 29.33 -4.36 -2.45
C GLU A 262 29.87 -3.24 -1.56
N ILE A 263 29.34 -3.07 -0.35
CA ILE A 263 29.85 -2.11 0.64
C ILE A 263 31.26 -2.50 1.08
N ALA A 264 31.52 -3.78 1.34
CA ALA A 264 32.84 -4.27 1.69
C ALA A 264 33.88 -3.97 0.59
N GLU A 265 33.50 -4.17 -0.67
CA GLU A 265 34.37 -3.93 -1.83
C GLU A 265 34.57 -2.45 -2.17
N SER A 266 33.54 -1.62 -2.01
CA SER A 266 33.57 -0.20 -2.39
C SER A 266 34.09 0.71 -1.29
N GLU A 267 33.69 0.49 -0.03
CA GLU A 267 34.00 1.38 1.09
C GLU A 267 35.07 0.83 2.04
N PHE A 268 35.22 -0.50 2.12
CA PHE A 268 36.14 -1.17 3.04
C PHE A 268 37.24 -1.98 2.33
N ALA A 269 37.53 -1.64 1.07
CA ALA A 269 38.56 -2.30 0.27
C ALA A 269 39.91 -2.41 1.02
N GLY A 270 40.43 -3.63 1.14
CA GLY A 270 41.72 -3.90 1.79
C GLY A 270 41.69 -3.89 3.33
N ARG A 271 40.51 -3.76 3.95
CA ARG A 271 40.34 -3.92 5.41
C ARG A 271 40.18 -5.40 5.76
N ASP A 272 40.46 -5.74 7.03
CA ASP A 272 40.18 -7.07 7.57
C ASP A 272 38.68 -7.19 7.85
N LEU A 273 37.98 -7.97 7.04
CA LEU A 273 36.53 -8.17 7.15
C LEU A 273 36.13 -9.03 8.36
N SER A 274 37.10 -9.62 9.08
CA SER A 274 36.86 -10.29 10.36
C SER A 274 37.02 -9.37 11.57
N ASP A 275 37.45 -8.12 11.37
CA ASP A 275 37.46 -7.12 12.42
C ASP A 275 36.02 -6.76 12.82
N VAL A 276 35.74 -6.81 14.13
CA VAL A 276 34.39 -6.62 14.68
C VAL A 276 33.81 -5.25 14.35
N GLU A 277 34.64 -4.19 14.28
CA GLU A 277 34.17 -2.83 13.99
C GLU A 277 33.88 -2.67 12.49
N VAL A 278 34.63 -3.38 11.62
CA VAL A 278 34.38 -3.42 10.17
C VAL A 278 33.13 -4.25 9.85
N ASP A 279 33.00 -5.45 10.43
CA ASP A 279 31.82 -6.30 10.28
C ASP A 279 30.54 -5.57 10.69
N GLU A 280 30.56 -4.91 11.85
CA GLU A 280 29.42 -4.16 12.37
C GLU A 280 29.02 -3.00 11.44
N ALA A 281 29.99 -2.22 10.96
CA ALA A 281 29.72 -1.09 10.09
C ALA A 281 29.09 -1.53 8.76
N ILE A 282 29.58 -2.63 8.16
CA ILE A 282 29.02 -3.17 6.92
C ILE A 282 27.60 -3.71 7.17
N TYR A 283 27.40 -4.48 8.24
CA TYR A 283 26.10 -5.03 8.61
C TYR A 283 25.04 -3.93 8.78
N GLN A 284 25.36 -2.86 9.53
CA GLN A 284 24.39 -1.79 9.79
C GLN A 284 24.04 -0.99 8.52
N LYS A 285 25.01 -0.74 7.63
CA LYS A 285 24.75 -0.09 6.33
C LYS A 285 23.86 -0.95 5.44
N ALA A 286 24.16 -2.23 5.29
CA ALA A 286 23.34 -3.16 4.52
C ALA A 286 21.93 -3.29 5.12
N ARG A 287 21.81 -3.38 6.46
CA ARG A 287 20.53 -3.38 7.17
C ARG A 287 19.70 -2.11 6.92
N GLN A 288 20.33 -0.94 6.97
CA GLN A 288 19.65 0.34 6.70
C GLN A 288 19.08 0.39 5.28
N ILE A 289 19.86 -0.06 4.27
CA ILE A 289 19.41 -0.09 2.88
C ILE A 289 18.28 -1.11 2.69
N VAL A 290 18.35 -2.31 3.28
CA VAL A 290 17.26 -3.30 3.20
C VAL A 290 15.98 -2.77 3.84
N GLY A 291 16.06 -2.14 5.02
CA GLY A 291 14.90 -1.49 5.64
C GLY A 291 14.32 -0.39 4.74
N ALA A 292 15.17 0.40 4.10
CA ALA A 292 14.76 1.42 3.15
C ALA A 292 14.06 0.85 1.89
N LEU A 293 14.54 -0.27 1.37
CA LEU A 293 13.91 -0.98 0.25
C LEU A 293 12.52 -1.51 0.64
N LEU A 294 12.36 -2.10 1.84
CA LEU A 294 11.05 -2.54 2.33
C LEU A 294 10.07 -1.36 2.45
N GLN A 295 10.53 -0.24 2.99
CA GLN A 295 9.73 0.99 3.08
C GLN A 295 9.33 1.48 1.69
N SER A 296 10.28 1.68 0.78
CA SER A 296 10.02 2.16 -0.58
C SER A 296 9.01 1.26 -1.31
N ILE A 297 9.22 -0.06 -1.35
CA ILE A 297 8.31 -1.00 -2.01
C ILE A 297 6.92 -0.97 -1.36
N THR A 298 6.85 -0.87 -0.03
CA THR A 298 5.56 -0.82 0.68
C THR A 298 4.75 0.42 0.30
N TYR A 299 5.34 1.61 0.35
CA TYR A 299 4.63 2.87 0.08
C TYR A 299 4.44 3.15 -1.41
N ASN A 300 5.35 2.70 -2.29
CA ASN A 300 5.35 3.08 -3.70
C ASN A 300 4.76 2.00 -4.62
N GLU A 301 4.73 0.73 -4.20
CA GLU A 301 4.18 -0.37 -5.00
C GLU A 301 2.97 -1.05 -4.32
N PHE A 302 3.13 -1.56 -3.10
CA PHE A 302 2.12 -2.38 -2.43
C PHE A 302 0.86 -1.59 -2.02
N LEU A 303 1.01 -0.50 -1.26
CA LEU A 303 -0.14 0.28 -0.80
C LEU A 303 -0.92 0.90 -1.97
N PRO A 304 -0.30 1.47 -3.01
CA PRO A 304 -1.01 1.92 -4.21
C PRO A 304 -1.79 0.81 -4.93
N ALA A 305 -1.26 -0.42 -4.96
CA ALA A 305 -1.97 -1.56 -5.55
C ALA A 305 -3.22 -1.92 -4.72
N LEU A 306 -3.10 -1.94 -3.39
CA LEU A 306 -4.18 -2.37 -2.48
C LEU A 306 -5.24 -1.27 -2.26
N LEU A 307 -4.80 -0.11 -1.80
CA LEU A 307 -5.63 1.01 -1.32
C LEU A 307 -6.04 1.98 -2.43
N GLY A 308 -5.47 1.78 -3.61
CA GLY A 308 -5.47 2.79 -4.64
C GLY A 308 -4.33 3.80 -4.45
N PRO A 309 -3.93 4.47 -5.52
CA PRO A 309 -2.76 5.34 -5.57
C PRO A 309 -2.87 6.61 -4.70
N ASN A 310 -4.09 7.07 -4.40
CA ASN A 310 -4.32 8.18 -3.47
C ASN A 310 -4.56 7.71 -2.04
N GLY A 311 -4.36 6.42 -1.74
CA GLY A 311 -4.70 5.85 -0.44
C GLY A 311 -3.89 6.49 0.68
N VAL A 312 -2.59 6.70 0.49
CA VAL A 312 -1.70 7.31 1.48
C VAL A 312 -1.20 8.65 0.96
N ALA A 313 -1.44 9.73 1.73
CA ALA A 313 -0.98 11.07 1.36
C ALA A 313 0.55 11.17 1.23
N SER A 314 1.04 12.13 0.44
CA SER A 314 2.48 12.40 0.28
C SER A 314 3.20 12.67 1.60
N TYR A 315 4.49 12.37 1.64
CA TYR A 315 5.29 12.53 2.85
C TYR A 315 5.64 13.99 3.12
N LEU A 316 5.43 14.46 4.36
CA LEU A 316 5.72 15.84 4.77
C LEU A 316 6.93 15.96 5.71
N GLY A 317 7.64 14.86 5.98
CA GLY A 317 8.75 14.79 6.91
C GLY A 317 8.38 14.17 8.27
N TYR A 318 9.41 13.87 9.07
CA TYR A 318 9.25 13.25 10.39
C TYR A 318 8.59 14.21 11.39
N ASP A 319 7.55 13.73 12.07
CA ASP A 319 6.91 14.40 13.20
C ASP A 319 7.09 13.61 14.50
N SER A 320 7.89 14.15 15.41
CA SER A 320 8.15 13.56 16.72
C SER A 320 6.94 13.50 17.67
N LEU A 321 5.82 14.14 17.32
CA LEU A 321 4.57 14.06 18.08
C LEU A 321 3.70 12.89 17.65
N VAL A 322 3.98 12.27 16.50
CA VAL A 322 3.26 11.10 15.98
C VAL A 322 3.73 9.84 16.71
N ASN A 323 2.76 9.02 17.17
CA ASN A 323 3.05 7.73 17.79
C ASN A 323 2.99 6.60 16.75
N PRO A 324 4.13 5.98 16.40
CA PRO A 324 4.21 4.93 15.38
C PRO A 324 3.75 3.55 15.88
N SER A 325 3.44 3.35 17.16
CA SER A 325 3.02 2.04 17.68
C SER A 325 1.85 1.45 16.87
N VAL A 326 1.93 0.15 16.56
CA VAL A 326 0.84 -0.57 15.88
C VAL A 326 -0.44 -0.51 16.72
N ALA A 327 -1.55 -0.16 16.08
CA ALA A 327 -2.86 -0.10 16.70
C ALA A 327 -3.46 -1.50 16.89
N ASN A 328 -4.16 -1.68 18.01
CA ASN A 328 -4.83 -2.94 18.33
C ASN A 328 -5.87 -3.33 17.28
N ILE A 329 -6.65 -2.38 16.77
CA ILE A 329 -7.63 -2.62 15.69
C ILE A 329 -6.95 -3.01 14.37
N PHE A 330 -5.77 -2.45 14.08
CA PHE A 330 -5.00 -2.81 12.90
C PHE A 330 -4.53 -4.27 12.97
N SER A 331 -3.81 -4.63 14.04
CA SER A 331 -3.25 -5.99 14.22
C SER A 331 -4.31 -7.07 14.45
N ALA A 332 -5.32 -6.80 15.29
CA ALA A 332 -6.29 -7.82 15.69
C ALA A 332 -7.48 -7.97 14.72
N ALA A 333 -7.65 -7.04 13.77
CA ALA A 333 -8.71 -7.08 12.78
C ALA A 333 -8.24 -6.65 11.38
N ILE A 334 -7.96 -5.37 11.15
CA ILE A 334 -7.95 -4.82 9.79
C ILE A 334 -6.83 -5.39 8.91
N TYR A 335 -5.60 -5.54 9.41
CA TYR A 335 -4.50 -6.05 8.59
C TYR A 335 -4.58 -7.56 8.30
N ARG A 336 -5.61 -8.23 8.82
CA ARG A 336 -5.96 -9.63 8.54
C ARG A 336 -6.82 -9.80 7.29
N ILE A 337 -7.07 -8.73 6.54
CA ILE A 337 -7.77 -8.80 5.24
C ILE A 337 -7.07 -9.74 4.25
N GLY A 338 -5.75 -9.94 4.38
CA GLY A 338 -4.98 -10.86 3.54
C GLY A 338 -5.49 -12.30 3.56
N HIS A 339 -6.17 -12.72 4.63
CA HIS A 339 -6.76 -14.06 4.75
C HIS A 339 -7.88 -14.34 3.73
N THR A 340 -8.53 -13.28 3.23
CA THR A 340 -9.60 -13.37 2.21
C THR A 340 -9.02 -13.57 0.80
N MET A 341 -7.80 -13.08 0.58
CA MET A 341 -7.12 -13.05 -0.73
C MET A 341 -6.50 -14.40 -1.13
N LEU A 342 -6.39 -15.33 -0.19
CA LEU A 342 -5.61 -16.56 -0.36
C LEU A 342 -6.21 -17.44 -1.47
N PRO A 343 -5.40 -18.01 -2.38
CA PRO A 343 -5.88 -19.03 -3.30
C PRO A 343 -6.01 -20.40 -2.62
N ASN A 344 -6.73 -21.34 -3.25
CA ASN A 344 -6.79 -22.73 -2.78
C ASN A 344 -5.49 -23.52 -3.03
N GLU A 345 -4.65 -23.05 -3.95
CA GLU A 345 -3.39 -23.71 -4.31
C GLU A 345 -2.30 -22.66 -4.53
N LEU A 346 -1.05 -22.97 -4.18
CA LEU A 346 0.11 -22.16 -4.52
C LEU A 346 0.66 -22.58 -5.89
N LEU A 347 0.59 -21.66 -6.85
CA LEU A 347 1.09 -21.87 -8.20
C LEU A 347 2.63 -21.85 -8.23
N GLN A 348 3.23 -22.74 -9.02
CA GLN A 348 4.67 -22.76 -9.29
C GLN A 348 4.94 -22.60 -10.78
N VAL A 349 5.80 -21.64 -11.13
CA VAL A 349 6.05 -21.27 -12.52
C VAL A 349 7.54 -21.17 -12.77
N ASN A 350 8.01 -21.79 -13.87
CA ASN A 350 9.41 -21.70 -14.29
C ASN A 350 9.72 -20.32 -14.86
N ASN A 351 11.02 -20.04 -15.01
CA ASN A 351 11.50 -18.78 -15.61
C ASN A 351 11.08 -18.58 -17.09
N ASP A 352 10.60 -19.60 -17.79
CA ASP A 352 10.05 -19.47 -19.14
C ASP A 352 8.55 -19.18 -19.17
N GLY A 353 7.92 -19.03 -18.00
CA GLY A 353 6.48 -18.83 -17.83
C GLY A 353 5.65 -20.12 -17.90
N ALA A 354 6.28 -21.29 -18.11
CA ALA A 354 5.59 -22.56 -18.08
C ALA A 354 5.38 -23.04 -16.63
N PRO A 355 4.23 -23.67 -16.30
CA PRO A 355 4.05 -24.30 -14.99
C PRO A 355 5.14 -25.34 -14.71
N VAL A 356 5.56 -25.47 -13.45
CA VAL A 356 6.42 -26.58 -13.00
C VAL A 356 5.69 -27.92 -13.19
N ALA A 357 6.42 -29.03 -13.31
CA ALA A 357 5.81 -30.35 -13.32
C ALA A 357 5.01 -30.59 -12.01
N GLY A 358 3.68 -30.71 -12.12
CA GLY A 358 2.77 -30.70 -10.96
C GLY A 358 1.91 -29.44 -10.88
N GLY A 359 2.34 -28.33 -11.49
CA GLY A 359 1.61 -27.07 -11.66
C GLY A 359 1.51 -26.26 -10.38
N SER A 360 0.69 -26.74 -9.44
CA SER A 360 0.35 -26.09 -8.17
C SER A 360 0.39 -27.10 -7.03
N ILE A 361 0.50 -26.61 -5.78
CA ILE A 361 0.33 -27.44 -4.58
C ILE A 361 -0.87 -26.90 -3.80
N PRO A 362 -1.80 -27.74 -3.33
CA PRO A 362 -2.87 -27.29 -2.43
C PRO A 362 -2.31 -26.49 -1.26
N LEU A 363 -2.85 -25.30 -0.98
CA LEU A 363 -2.29 -24.40 0.02
C LEU A 363 -2.20 -25.10 1.39
N ALA A 364 -3.23 -25.85 1.76
CA ALA A 364 -3.29 -26.65 2.98
C ALA A 364 -2.11 -27.63 3.15
N ASP A 365 -1.56 -28.14 2.06
CA ASP A 365 -0.44 -29.11 2.07
C ASP A 365 0.93 -28.42 2.18
N THR A 366 0.98 -27.08 2.10
CA THR A 366 2.24 -26.33 2.12
C THR A 366 2.65 -25.83 3.50
N PHE A 367 1.71 -25.79 4.44
CA PHE A 367 1.95 -25.19 5.75
C PHE A 367 3.01 -25.95 6.54
N PHE A 368 4.02 -25.23 7.03
CA PHE A 368 5.13 -25.77 7.81
C PHE A 368 5.91 -26.91 7.14
N GLN A 369 6.04 -26.86 5.81
CA GLN A 369 6.80 -27.84 5.00
C GLN A 369 8.10 -27.25 4.41
N PRO A 370 9.16 -27.01 5.21
CA PRO A 370 10.42 -26.41 4.72
C PRO A 370 11.15 -27.26 3.67
N SER A 371 10.85 -28.56 3.59
CA SER A 371 11.43 -29.49 2.63
C SER A 371 11.07 -29.16 1.18
N ILE A 372 9.95 -28.49 0.93
CA ILE A 372 9.50 -28.07 -0.40
C ILE A 372 10.55 -27.13 -1.05
N LEU A 373 11.02 -26.13 -0.30
CA LEU A 373 12.04 -25.19 -0.79
C LEU A 373 13.42 -25.82 -0.92
N ALA A 374 13.77 -26.76 -0.03
CA ALA A 374 15.04 -27.49 -0.14
C ALA A 374 15.16 -28.27 -1.46
N GLY A 375 14.03 -28.69 -2.05
CA GLY A 375 14.00 -29.37 -3.35
C GLY A 375 13.89 -28.43 -4.56
N LEU A 376 13.12 -27.35 -4.46
CA LEU A 376 12.73 -26.52 -5.62
C LEU A 376 13.45 -25.15 -5.70
N GLY A 377 14.04 -24.66 -4.61
CA GLY A 377 14.47 -23.27 -4.52
C GLY A 377 13.27 -22.31 -4.35
N ILE A 378 13.54 -21.01 -4.46
CA ILE A 378 12.54 -19.94 -4.22
C ILE A 378 11.92 -19.42 -5.52
N GLU A 379 12.61 -19.63 -6.65
CA GLU A 379 12.29 -19.06 -7.94
C GLU A 379 10.90 -19.46 -8.45
N PRO A 380 10.47 -20.74 -8.38
CA PRO A 380 9.14 -21.10 -8.86
C PRO A 380 7.99 -20.45 -8.09
N PHE A 381 8.19 -20.21 -6.80
CA PHE A 381 7.20 -19.55 -5.93
C PHE A 381 7.15 -18.06 -6.21
N LEU A 382 8.30 -17.37 -6.31
CA LEU A 382 8.33 -15.94 -6.64
C LEU A 382 7.69 -15.66 -8.02
N MET A 383 7.96 -16.50 -9.01
CA MET A 383 7.31 -16.37 -10.32
C MET A 383 5.81 -16.70 -10.23
N GLY A 384 5.42 -17.75 -9.52
CA GLY A 384 4.01 -18.10 -9.30
C GLY A 384 3.21 -16.97 -8.64
N LEU A 385 3.79 -16.35 -7.61
CA LEU A 385 3.20 -15.20 -6.92
C LEU A 385 2.98 -14.00 -7.84
N SER A 386 3.86 -13.80 -8.85
CA SER A 386 3.72 -12.71 -9.82
C SER A 386 2.59 -12.90 -10.82
N VAL A 387 2.15 -14.14 -11.10
CA VAL A 387 1.15 -14.38 -12.16
C VAL A 387 -0.19 -14.89 -11.64
N GLN A 388 -0.20 -15.52 -10.47
CA GLN A 388 -1.42 -15.99 -9.84
C GLN A 388 -2.23 -14.79 -9.33
N ARG A 389 -3.52 -14.74 -9.66
CA ARG A 389 -4.44 -13.73 -9.12
C ARG A 389 -4.97 -14.14 -7.76
N VAL A 390 -5.19 -13.15 -6.91
CA VAL A 390 -5.82 -13.34 -5.59
C VAL A 390 -7.32 -13.57 -5.71
N GLN A 391 -7.89 -14.18 -4.68
CA GLN A 391 -9.33 -14.11 -4.44
C GLN A 391 -9.75 -12.68 -4.09
N GLU A 392 -11.04 -12.40 -4.20
CA GLU A 392 -11.60 -11.09 -3.85
C GLU A 392 -11.44 -10.76 -2.37
N ILE A 393 -11.34 -9.48 -2.06
CA ILE A 393 -11.25 -8.98 -0.68
C ILE A 393 -12.67 -8.72 -0.19
N ASP A 394 -13.28 -9.75 0.36
CA ASP A 394 -14.65 -9.71 0.84
C ASP A 394 -14.86 -10.61 2.07
N ALA A 395 -16.11 -10.85 2.46
CA ALA A 395 -16.43 -11.65 3.64
C ALA A 395 -16.19 -13.16 3.47
N LEU A 396 -15.80 -13.63 2.28
CA LEU A 396 -15.61 -15.03 1.94
C LEU A 396 -14.16 -15.46 2.18
N VAL A 397 -13.99 -16.71 2.59
CA VAL A 397 -12.68 -17.32 2.86
C VAL A 397 -12.68 -18.74 2.31
N ASN A 398 -11.64 -19.06 1.55
CA ASN A 398 -11.51 -20.37 0.93
C ASN A 398 -11.39 -21.51 1.96
N ASP A 399 -11.76 -22.73 1.54
CA ASP A 399 -11.77 -23.88 2.44
C ASP A 399 -10.37 -24.31 2.90
N SER A 400 -9.30 -23.99 2.15
CA SER A 400 -7.91 -24.35 2.53
C SER A 400 -7.52 -23.79 3.91
N VAL A 401 -8.04 -22.61 4.27
CA VAL A 401 -7.77 -21.97 5.57
C VAL A 401 -9.01 -21.85 6.47
N ARG A 402 -10.21 -22.07 5.92
CA ARG A 402 -11.47 -22.03 6.68
C ARG A 402 -11.89 -23.41 7.23
N SER A 403 -11.51 -24.50 6.54
CA SER A 403 -12.02 -25.85 6.79
C SER A 403 -11.03 -26.99 6.48
N MET A 404 -9.77 -26.74 6.10
CA MET A 404 -8.84 -27.81 5.71
C MET A 404 -7.43 -27.67 6.30
N LEU A 405 -7.20 -26.65 7.13
CA LEU A 405 -5.89 -26.44 7.74
C LEU A 405 -5.60 -27.57 8.75
N PHE A 406 -4.64 -28.42 8.39
CA PHE A 406 -4.27 -29.70 9.01
C PHE A 406 -5.32 -30.82 8.84
N ASP A 407 -4.90 -31.96 8.27
CA ASP A 407 -5.65 -33.17 7.88
C ASP A 407 -7.08 -33.34 8.45
N PRO A 408 -8.10 -33.69 7.63
CA PRO A 408 -9.46 -33.85 8.09
C PRO A 408 -9.59 -34.92 9.19
N PRO A 409 -10.43 -34.67 10.22
CA PRO A 409 -11.37 -33.55 10.33
C PRO A 409 -10.68 -32.21 10.62
N ALA A 410 -11.17 -31.15 9.98
CA ALA A 410 -10.63 -29.81 10.06
C ALA A 410 -10.48 -29.34 11.51
N GLN A 411 -9.31 -28.77 11.84
CA GLN A 411 -9.03 -28.31 13.20
C GLN A 411 -9.08 -26.80 13.35
N PHE A 412 -9.09 -26.04 12.25
CA PHE A 412 -9.04 -24.58 12.26
C PHE A 412 -10.02 -23.95 11.27
N ASP A 413 -10.47 -22.74 11.61
CA ASP A 413 -11.24 -21.83 10.77
C ASP A 413 -10.69 -20.42 10.97
N LEU A 414 -9.96 -19.93 9.98
CA LEU A 414 -9.27 -18.64 10.10
C LEU A 414 -10.23 -17.46 10.22
N ALA A 415 -11.41 -17.51 9.59
CA ALA A 415 -12.44 -16.48 9.73
C ALA A 415 -13.00 -16.45 11.16
N ALA A 416 -13.31 -17.63 11.71
CA ALA A 416 -13.77 -17.74 13.09
C ALA A 416 -12.70 -17.29 14.10
N ILE A 417 -11.43 -17.65 13.87
CA ILE A 417 -10.30 -17.22 14.70
C ILE A 417 -10.11 -15.70 14.65
N ASN A 418 -10.25 -15.06 13.49
CA ASN A 418 -10.12 -13.59 13.38
C ASN A 418 -11.19 -12.88 14.21
N MET A 419 -12.45 -13.31 14.12
CA MET A 419 -13.53 -12.76 14.94
C MET A 419 -13.28 -13.00 16.44
N GLN A 420 -12.90 -14.22 16.81
CA GLN A 420 -12.59 -14.58 18.19
C GLN A 420 -11.40 -13.78 18.75
N ARG A 421 -10.38 -13.53 17.93
CA ARG A 421 -9.20 -12.72 18.29
C ARG A 421 -9.57 -11.25 18.50
N GLY A 422 -10.43 -10.68 17.66
CA GLY A 422 -10.94 -9.32 17.88
C GLY A 422 -11.64 -9.16 19.24
N ARG A 423 -12.46 -10.16 19.62
CA ARG A 423 -13.14 -10.21 20.93
C ARG A 423 -12.16 -10.36 22.10
N ASP A 424 -11.15 -11.23 21.96
CA ASP A 424 -10.08 -11.39 22.96
C ASP A 424 -9.31 -10.08 23.20
N HIS A 425 -9.07 -9.34 22.12
CA HIS A 425 -8.42 -8.04 22.15
C HIS A 425 -9.35 -6.91 22.59
N GLY A 426 -10.60 -7.19 22.97
CA GLY A 426 -11.55 -6.18 23.45
C GLY A 426 -11.84 -5.10 22.41
N LEU A 427 -11.86 -5.46 21.13
CA LEU A 427 -12.34 -4.58 20.07
C LEU A 427 -13.85 -4.37 20.21
N PRO A 428 -14.35 -3.16 19.89
CA PRO A 428 -15.77 -2.88 20.00
C PRO A 428 -16.54 -3.58 18.87
N ASP A 429 -17.84 -3.32 18.75
CA ASP A 429 -18.58 -3.68 17.54
C ASP A 429 -18.16 -2.82 16.34
N TYR A 430 -18.46 -3.30 15.14
CA TYR A 430 -18.15 -2.65 13.87
C TYR A 430 -18.69 -1.22 13.75
N ASN A 431 -19.93 -0.95 14.18
CA ASN A 431 -20.51 0.39 14.10
C ASN A 431 -19.83 1.36 15.07
N GLN A 432 -19.50 0.88 16.28
CA GLN A 432 -18.74 1.68 17.22
C GLN A 432 -17.31 1.95 16.70
N ALA A 433 -16.64 0.97 16.07
CA ALA A 433 -15.36 1.19 15.43
C ALA A 433 -15.44 2.25 14.32
N ARG A 434 -16.50 2.27 13.51
CA ARG A 434 -16.76 3.33 12.52
C ARG A 434 -16.85 4.70 13.19
N VAL A 435 -17.64 4.81 14.25
CA VAL A 435 -17.81 6.07 15.01
C VAL A 435 -16.50 6.54 15.62
N ASP A 436 -15.68 5.63 16.18
CA ASP A 436 -14.38 5.96 16.77
C ASP A 436 -13.40 6.55 15.74
N PHE A 437 -13.52 6.14 14.47
CA PHE A 437 -12.77 6.69 13.33
C PHE A 437 -13.49 7.83 12.60
N GLY A 438 -14.56 8.38 13.18
CA GLY A 438 -15.28 9.54 12.62
C GLY A 438 -16.18 9.23 11.42
N LEU A 439 -16.42 7.95 11.13
CA LEU A 439 -17.29 7.49 10.05
C LEU A 439 -18.75 7.37 10.53
N ALA A 440 -19.70 7.49 9.61
CA ALA A 440 -21.11 7.28 9.92
C ALA A 440 -21.38 5.79 10.21
N PRO A 441 -22.10 5.44 11.29
CA PRO A 441 -22.49 4.06 11.54
C PRO A 441 -23.50 3.58 10.49
N MET A 442 -23.44 2.29 10.15
CA MET A 442 -24.41 1.66 9.26
C MET A 442 -25.76 1.54 9.97
N ARG A 443 -26.82 1.98 9.30
CA ARG A 443 -28.19 2.02 9.87
C ARG A 443 -28.90 0.68 9.78
N ASN A 444 -28.55 -0.12 8.77
CA ASN A 444 -29.14 -1.42 8.51
C ASN A 444 -28.26 -2.23 7.54
N PHE A 445 -28.51 -3.53 7.45
CA PHE A 445 -27.69 -4.46 6.66
C PHE A 445 -27.75 -4.21 5.13
N HIS A 446 -28.65 -3.37 4.61
CA HIS A 446 -28.67 -3.03 3.18
C HIS A 446 -27.67 -1.93 2.79
N GLU A 447 -27.01 -1.31 3.77
CA GLU A 447 -25.92 -0.35 3.53
C GLU A 447 -24.56 -1.03 3.42
N LEU A 448 -24.46 -2.29 3.85
CA LEU A 448 -23.33 -3.17 3.54
C LEU A 448 -23.50 -3.76 2.14
N SER A 449 -22.49 -4.49 1.66
CA SER A 449 -22.57 -5.12 0.34
C SER A 449 -23.83 -5.98 0.21
N ALA A 450 -24.51 -5.82 -0.93
CA ALA A 450 -25.77 -6.50 -1.20
C ALA A 450 -25.65 -8.03 -1.15
N GLU A 451 -24.44 -8.55 -1.37
CA GLU A 451 -24.12 -9.98 -1.30
C GLU A 451 -24.21 -10.53 0.13
N PHE A 452 -23.76 -9.77 1.13
CA PHE A 452 -23.61 -10.27 2.51
C PHE A 452 -24.71 -9.82 3.47
N GLY A 453 -25.44 -8.74 3.16
CA GLY A 453 -26.40 -8.13 4.10
C GLY A 453 -27.41 -9.10 4.71
N ALA A 454 -27.97 -10.02 3.91
CA ALA A 454 -28.94 -11.00 4.41
C ALA A 454 -28.29 -12.07 5.32
N ALA A 455 -27.11 -12.57 4.96
CA ALA A 455 -26.36 -13.56 5.73
C ALA A 455 -25.89 -12.97 7.07
N LEU A 456 -25.39 -11.74 7.06
CA LEU A 456 -25.01 -10.99 8.27
C LEU A 456 -26.22 -10.75 9.18
N ALA A 457 -27.36 -10.33 8.62
CA ALA A 457 -28.58 -10.15 9.40
C ALA A 457 -29.01 -11.47 10.07
N GLN A 458 -28.86 -12.61 9.39
CA GLN A 458 -29.12 -13.91 9.98
C GLN A 458 -28.09 -14.27 11.06
N ALA A 459 -26.80 -14.13 10.77
CA ALA A 459 -25.71 -14.49 11.67
C ALA A 459 -25.75 -13.70 12.99
N TYR A 460 -26.03 -12.40 12.92
CA TYR A 460 -26.12 -11.50 14.07
C TYR A 460 -27.55 -11.27 14.58
N ARG A 461 -28.50 -12.14 14.18
CA ARG A 461 -29.89 -12.13 14.67
C ARG A 461 -30.61 -10.79 14.50
N GLY A 462 -30.27 -10.06 13.45
CA GLY A 462 -30.84 -8.77 13.08
C GLY A 462 -30.26 -7.57 13.83
N ASP A 463 -29.23 -7.74 14.66
CA ASP A 463 -28.57 -6.65 15.37
C ASP A 463 -27.29 -6.21 14.66
N ILE A 464 -27.34 -5.05 14.01
CA ILE A 464 -26.20 -4.50 13.28
C ILE A 464 -25.06 -4.04 14.19
N ASN A 465 -25.35 -3.77 15.47
CA ASN A 465 -24.35 -3.29 16.44
C ASN A 465 -23.68 -4.45 17.20
N ASN A 466 -23.79 -5.69 16.70
CA ASN A 466 -23.05 -6.83 17.24
C ASN A 466 -22.02 -7.39 16.25
N ILE A 467 -21.87 -6.80 15.06
CA ILE A 467 -20.96 -7.29 14.02
C ILE A 467 -19.52 -7.13 14.51
N ASP A 468 -18.73 -8.20 14.45
CA ASP A 468 -17.29 -8.14 14.75
C ASP A 468 -16.55 -7.29 13.71
N VAL A 469 -15.64 -6.43 14.16
CA VAL A 469 -14.95 -5.41 13.32
C VAL A 469 -14.36 -5.99 12.04
N TRP A 470 -13.63 -7.11 12.13
CA TRP A 470 -12.99 -7.74 10.96
C TRP A 470 -14.03 -8.08 9.88
N LEU A 471 -15.12 -8.76 10.26
CA LEU A 471 -16.15 -9.18 9.32
C LEU A 471 -16.95 -8.00 8.78
N GLY A 472 -17.26 -7.02 9.63
CA GLY A 472 -17.95 -5.80 9.21
C GLY A 472 -17.16 -5.00 8.18
N ALA A 473 -15.87 -4.78 8.43
CA ALA A 473 -14.99 -4.01 7.56
C ALA A 473 -14.79 -4.64 6.16
N ILE A 474 -14.68 -5.96 6.07
CA ILE A 474 -14.55 -6.69 4.79
C ILE A 474 -15.90 -6.92 4.08
N SER A 475 -17.02 -6.60 4.74
CA SER A 475 -18.37 -6.68 4.13
C SER A 475 -18.83 -5.35 3.53
N GLU A 476 -18.03 -4.30 3.65
CA GLU A 476 -18.27 -3.01 3.01
C GLU A 476 -18.01 -3.09 1.50
N GLU A 477 -18.79 -2.33 0.72
CA GLU A 477 -18.46 -2.10 -0.69
C GLU A 477 -17.10 -1.39 -0.79
N HIS A 478 -16.31 -1.76 -1.79
CA HIS A 478 -15.00 -1.14 -1.99
C HIS A 478 -15.15 0.34 -2.33
N ILE A 479 -14.24 1.16 -1.80
CA ILE A 479 -14.13 2.54 -2.24
C ILE A 479 -13.70 2.60 -3.71
N ALA A 480 -14.09 3.67 -4.41
CA ALA A 480 -13.68 3.87 -5.80
C ALA A 480 -12.14 3.89 -5.91
N GLY A 481 -11.59 3.07 -6.81
CA GLY A 481 -10.13 2.96 -7.00
C GLY A 481 -9.38 2.24 -5.88
N GLY A 482 -10.05 1.71 -4.86
CA GLY A 482 -9.49 0.86 -3.81
C GLY A 482 -9.94 -0.59 -3.93
N SER A 483 -9.38 -1.48 -3.09
CA SER A 483 -9.80 -2.89 -2.99
C SER A 483 -10.39 -3.24 -1.61
N VAL A 484 -10.72 -2.22 -0.83
CA VAL A 484 -11.24 -2.34 0.54
C VAL A 484 -12.33 -1.31 0.78
N GLY A 485 -13.17 -1.55 1.78
CA GLY A 485 -14.20 -0.60 2.24
C GLY A 485 -13.62 0.62 2.98
N GLU A 486 -14.50 1.55 3.30
CA GLU A 486 -14.20 2.83 3.96
C GLU A 486 -13.53 2.65 5.34
N LEU A 487 -14.03 1.75 6.20
CA LEU A 487 -13.42 1.52 7.52
C LEU A 487 -12.03 0.90 7.39
N ALA A 488 -11.90 -0.14 6.56
CA ALA A 488 -10.63 -0.80 6.32
C ALA A 488 -9.60 0.17 5.74
N GLN A 489 -9.97 0.94 4.72
CA GLN A 489 -9.13 2.01 4.15
C GLN A 489 -8.67 2.98 5.25
N THR A 490 -9.61 3.51 6.04
CA THR A 490 -9.32 4.54 7.06
C THR A 490 -8.29 4.04 8.08
N VAL A 491 -8.45 2.81 8.58
CA VAL A 491 -7.52 2.23 9.57
C VAL A 491 -6.15 1.89 8.95
N LEU A 492 -6.13 1.37 7.72
CA LEU A 492 -4.87 1.08 7.02
C LEU A 492 -4.08 2.36 6.76
N VAL A 493 -4.75 3.41 6.27
CA VAL A 493 -4.13 4.71 6.00
C VAL A 493 -3.62 5.36 7.28
N ASP A 494 -4.40 5.40 8.36
CA ASP A 494 -3.93 5.88 9.67
C ASP A 494 -2.66 5.16 10.12
N GLN A 495 -2.68 3.83 10.11
CA GLN A 495 -1.54 3.06 10.61
C GLN A 495 -0.29 3.32 9.76
N PHE A 496 -0.36 3.17 8.43
CA PHE A 496 0.80 3.37 7.56
C PHE A 496 1.29 4.82 7.60
N GLN A 497 0.42 5.83 7.68
CA GLN A 497 0.87 7.21 7.87
C GLN A 497 1.61 7.39 9.19
N ARG A 498 1.10 6.86 10.31
CA ARG A 498 1.80 6.95 11.61
C ARG A 498 3.14 6.20 11.60
N LEU A 499 3.23 5.07 10.91
CA LEU A 499 4.47 4.32 10.73
C LEU A 499 5.53 5.10 9.96
N ARG A 500 5.13 5.87 8.95
CA ARG A 500 6.03 6.72 8.17
C ARG A 500 6.40 8.00 8.91
N ASP A 501 5.39 8.73 9.37
CA ASP A 501 5.54 10.09 9.87
C ASP A 501 6.12 10.11 11.29
N GLY A 502 5.86 9.06 12.08
CA GLY A 502 6.43 8.86 13.42
C GLY A 502 7.78 8.15 13.46
N ASP A 503 8.37 7.83 12.30
CA ASP A 503 9.63 7.10 12.20
C ASP A 503 10.80 8.03 11.82
N ARG A 504 11.65 8.34 12.80
CA ARG A 504 12.84 9.18 12.60
C ARG A 504 13.80 8.63 11.55
N PHE A 505 13.77 7.32 11.32
CA PHE A 505 14.66 6.63 10.40
C PHE A 505 13.97 6.23 9.09
N TYR A 506 12.75 6.73 8.81
CA TYR A 506 12.13 6.57 7.49
C TYR A 506 13.12 6.95 6.38
N PHE A 507 13.16 6.19 5.29
CA PHE A 507 14.31 6.18 4.39
C PHE A 507 14.63 7.55 3.79
N GLU A 508 13.61 8.38 3.51
CA GLU A 508 13.79 9.75 3.01
C GLU A 508 14.45 10.71 4.02
N ASN A 509 14.45 10.36 5.31
CA ASN A 509 15.13 11.13 6.36
C ASN A 509 16.61 10.76 6.52
N VAL A 510 16.99 9.55 6.11
CA VAL A 510 18.32 8.98 6.43
C VAL A 510 19.17 8.70 5.19
N LEU A 511 18.55 8.61 4.01
CA LEU A 511 19.24 8.50 2.73
C LEU A 511 19.22 9.84 2.00
N SER A 512 20.17 10.04 1.08
CA SER A 512 20.23 11.23 0.25
C SER A 512 20.97 10.97 -1.07
N GLY A 513 20.82 11.88 -2.03
CA GLY A 513 21.52 11.84 -3.31
C GLY A 513 21.22 10.57 -4.12
N ASP A 514 22.26 10.01 -4.76
CA ASP A 514 22.12 8.86 -5.65
C ASP A 514 21.56 7.62 -4.96
N LEU A 515 21.89 7.39 -3.67
CA LEU A 515 21.40 6.23 -2.92
C LEU A 515 19.89 6.35 -2.61
N LEU A 516 19.41 7.55 -2.29
CA LEU A 516 17.97 7.79 -2.10
C LEU A 516 17.21 7.51 -3.41
N ARG A 517 17.71 8.06 -4.52
CA ARG A 517 17.12 7.82 -5.85
C ARG A 517 17.13 6.33 -6.21
N GLU A 518 18.25 5.63 -6.00
CA GLU A 518 18.37 4.19 -6.26
C GLU A 518 17.33 3.38 -5.48
N VAL A 519 17.07 3.73 -4.21
CA VAL A 519 16.05 3.07 -3.38
C VAL A 519 14.63 3.40 -3.84
N GLN A 520 14.35 4.64 -4.23
CA GLN A 520 13.03 5.06 -4.73
C GLN A 520 12.70 4.39 -6.06
N GLU A 521 13.69 4.18 -6.93
CA GLU A 521 13.53 3.56 -8.24
C GLU A 521 13.60 2.03 -8.21
N THR A 522 14.22 1.43 -7.18
CA THR A 522 14.32 -0.03 -7.07
C THR A 522 12.96 -0.63 -6.75
N ARG A 523 12.51 -1.55 -7.61
CA ARG A 523 11.27 -2.31 -7.42
C ARG A 523 11.52 -3.68 -6.82
N LEU A 524 10.48 -4.31 -6.31
CA LEU A 524 10.56 -5.70 -5.85
C LEU A 524 11.01 -6.65 -6.98
N ALA A 525 10.59 -6.40 -8.23
CA ALA A 525 11.06 -7.15 -9.41
C ALA A 525 12.58 -7.10 -9.57
N ASP A 526 13.21 -5.96 -9.31
CA ASP A 526 14.65 -5.78 -9.44
C ASP A 526 15.41 -6.53 -8.35
N ILE A 527 14.91 -6.52 -7.12
CA ILE A 527 15.47 -7.33 -6.02
C ILE A 527 15.38 -8.81 -6.38
N ILE A 528 14.25 -9.27 -6.94
CA ILE A 528 14.09 -10.65 -7.41
C ILE A 528 15.13 -10.98 -8.48
N ARG A 529 15.31 -10.13 -9.50
CA ARG A 529 16.31 -10.34 -10.56
C ARG A 529 17.75 -10.34 -10.05
N ARG A 530 18.09 -9.44 -9.11
CA ARG A 530 19.43 -9.34 -8.51
C ARG A 530 19.80 -10.60 -7.70
N ASN A 531 18.81 -11.29 -7.14
CA ASN A 531 19.02 -12.37 -6.16
C ASN A 531 18.53 -13.76 -6.63
N THR A 532 18.11 -13.88 -7.88
CA THR A 532 17.62 -15.13 -8.47
C THR A 532 18.04 -15.27 -9.93
N GLN A 533 17.60 -16.35 -10.59
CA GLN A 533 17.78 -16.55 -12.03
C GLN A 533 16.55 -16.11 -12.84
N LEU A 534 15.56 -15.47 -12.21
CA LEU A 534 14.33 -15.04 -12.87
C LEU A 534 14.55 -13.77 -13.67
N ASN A 535 14.54 -13.88 -15.00
CA ASN A 535 14.75 -12.75 -15.91
C ASN A 535 13.46 -12.31 -16.61
N SER A 536 12.41 -13.14 -16.58
CA SER A 536 11.14 -12.91 -17.27
C SER A 536 10.02 -12.39 -16.36
N ILE A 537 10.31 -12.21 -15.07
CA ILE A 537 9.33 -11.67 -14.12
C ILE A 537 8.94 -10.24 -14.54
N GLN A 538 7.67 -9.88 -14.44
CA GLN A 538 7.24 -8.53 -14.81
C GLN A 538 7.75 -7.48 -13.83
N ASP A 539 7.84 -6.23 -14.28
CA ASP A 539 8.28 -5.09 -13.46
C ASP A 539 7.31 -4.71 -12.34
N GLU A 540 6.01 -4.97 -12.53
CA GLU A 540 4.95 -4.69 -11.55
C GLU A 540 4.44 -6.01 -10.97
N VAL A 541 5.08 -6.48 -9.90
CA VAL A 541 4.79 -7.81 -9.38
C VAL A 541 3.46 -7.91 -8.65
N PHE A 542 2.89 -6.79 -8.17
CA PHE A 542 1.60 -6.72 -7.46
C PHE A 542 0.38 -6.73 -8.39
N ARG A 543 0.59 -6.55 -9.70
CA ARG A 543 -0.48 -6.54 -10.71
C ARG A 543 -0.18 -7.56 -11.81
N THR A 544 -1.22 -8.13 -12.40
CA THR A 544 -1.01 -9.11 -13.48
C THR A 544 -0.43 -8.44 -14.72
N GLY A 545 0.07 -9.26 -15.64
CA GLY A 545 0.48 -8.81 -16.96
C GLY A 545 -0.62 -8.12 -17.77
N ASN A 546 -1.88 -8.10 -17.33
CA ASN A 546 -2.97 -7.38 -18.01
C ASN A 546 -2.95 -5.87 -17.73
N VAL A 547 -2.13 -5.42 -16.77
CA VAL A 547 -1.95 -4.01 -16.44
C VAL A 547 -0.61 -3.54 -16.97
N PHE A 548 -0.60 -2.47 -17.76
CA PHE A 548 0.63 -1.77 -18.15
C PHE A 548 0.81 -0.55 -17.24
N VAL A 549 1.90 -0.52 -16.49
CA VAL A 549 2.22 0.59 -15.60
C VAL A 549 3.44 1.32 -16.13
N PHE A 550 3.35 2.64 -16.18
CA PHE A 550 4.48 3.54 -16.37
C PHE A 550 4.64 4.40 -15.12
N ARG A 551 5.89 4.63 -14.72
CA ARG A 551 6.25 5.56 -13.65
C ARG A 551 7.27 6.56 -14.17
N ALA A 552 6.98 7.83 -13.99
CA ALA A 552 7.90 8.91 -14.34
C ALA A 552 9.18 8.83 -13.49
N PRO A 553 10.32 9.33 -14.01
CA PRO A 553 11.54 9.47 -13.22
C PRO A 553 11.32 10.42 -12.03
N VAL A 554 11.84 10.07 -10.86
CA VAL A 554 11.53 10.74 -9.59
C VAL A 554 12.04 12.19 -9.54
N ASP A 555 13.11 12.51 -10.28
CA ASP A 555 13.83 13.78 -10.24
C ASP A 555 13.53 14.73 -11.42
N SER A 556 12.50 14.45 -12.23
CA SER A 556 12.20 15.26 -13.42
C SER A 556 10.71 15.36 -13.75
N SER A 557 10.28 16.57 -14.14
CA SER A 557 8.97 16.79 -14.77
C SER A 557 8.84 15.97 -16.06
N THR A 558 7.73 15.28 -16.20
CA THR A 558 7.40 14.38 -17.30
C THR A 558 6.22 14.93 -18.08
N HIS A 559 6.41 15.11 -19.38
CA HIS A 559 5.36 15.52 -20.31
C HIS A 559 5.03 14.33 -21.19
N ALA A 560 4.08 13.48 -20.80
CA ALA A 560 3.87 12.19 -21.45
C ALA A 560 2.49 12.10 -22.11
N THR A 561 2.44 11.67 -23.37
CA THR A 561 1.21 11.29 -24.06
C THR A 561 1.12 9.77 -24.20
N VAL A 562 -0.04 9.20 -23.86
CA VAL A 562 -0.30 7.78 -24.09
C VAL A 562 -0.93 7.54 -25.46
N ASP A 563 -0.21 6.81 -26.32
CA ASP A 563 -0.69 6.35 -27.62
C ASP A 563 -1.07 4.87 -27.55
N VAL A 564 -2.26 4.53 -28.05
CA VAL A 564 -2.74 3.15 -28.14
C VAL A 564 -3.14 2.85 -29.58
N ASP A 565 -2.31 2.05 -30.24
CA ASP A 565 -2.59 1.58 -31.59
C ASP A 565 -3.25 0.18 -31.57
N ARG A 566 -3.21 -0.54 -32.70
CA ARG A 566 -3.80 -1.88 -32.79
C ARG A 566 -2.98 -2.96 -32.07
N ASN A 567 -1.66 -2.78 -32.00
CA ASN A 567 -0.70 -3.78 -31.55
C ASN A 567 0.11 -3.33 -30.34
N GLN A 568 0.27 -2.01 -30.13
CA GLN A 568 1.15 -1.46 -29.12
C GLN A 568 0.47 -0.37 -28.29
N ILE A 569 0.95 -0.25 -27.06
CA ILE A 569 0.74 0.89 -26.17
C ILE A 569 2.11 1.56 -26.02
N ARG A 570 2.18 2.88 -26.18
CA ARG A 570 3.40 3.67 -26.00
C ARG A 570 3.13 4.85 -25.09
N VAL A 571 4.08 5.13 -24.20
CA VAL A 571 4.17 6.39 -23.46
C VAL A 571 5.26 7.21 -24.15
N ILE A 572 4.89 8.38 -24.65
CA ILE A 572 5.76 9.19 -25.51
C ILE A 572 5.97 10.54 -24.81
N ASP A 573 7.22 10.97 -24.69
CA ASP A 573 7.54 12.32 -24.26
C ASP A 573 7.03 13.32 -25.31
N SER A 574 6.15 14.21 -24.90
CA SER A 574 5.43 15.16 -25.75
C SER A 574 6.32 16.31 -26.21
N ASN A 575 7.43 16.57 -25.51
CA ASN A 575 8.39 17.61 -25.86
C ASN A 575 9.43 17.11 -26.88
N THR A 576 9.89 15.87 -26.72
CA THR A 576 10.99 15.30 -27.51
C THR A 576 10.54 14.30 -28.58
N GLY A 577 9.36 13.70 -28.40
CA GLY A 577 8.86 12.59 -29.21
C GLY A 577 9.51 11.23 -28.87
N GLU A 578 10.31 11.15 -27.82
CA GLU A 578 10.96 9.92 -27.37
C GLU A 578 9.94 8.93 -26.79
N VAL A 579 10.10 7.63 -27.11
CA VAL A 579 9.29 6.58 -26.49
C VAL A 579 9.89 6.24 -25.13
N LEU A 580 9.21 6.68 -24.06
CA LEU A 580 9.62 6.45 -22.68
C LEU A 580 9.35 5.01 -22.24
N ALA A 581 8.25 4.43 -22.71
CA ALA A 581 7.91 3.02 -22.50
C ALA A 581 7.01 2.49 -23.61
N GLU A 582 7.15 1.20 -23.92
CA GLU A 582 6.28 0.53 -24.89
C GLU A 582 5.95 -0.91 -24.49
N ARG A 583 4.77 -1.37 -24.92
CA ARG A 583 4.31 -2.74 -24.67
C ARG A 583 3.41 -3.25 -25.78
N ASP A 584 3.47 -4.57 -26.05
CA ASP A 584 2.44 -5.24 -26.86
C ASP A 584 1.09 -5.11 -26.16
N LYS A 585 0.08 -4.63 -26.89
CA LYS A 585 -1.27 -4.40 -26.37
C LYS A 585 -1.99 -5.70 -26.01
N ARG A 586 -1.61 -6.84 -26.59
CA ARG A 586 -2.31 -8.11 -26.43
C ARG A 586 -2.33 -8.52 -24.95
N GLY A 587 -3.55 -8.67 -24.42
CA GLY A 587 -3.78 -9.03 -23.03
C GLY A 587 -3.83 -7.83 -22.09
N VAL A 588 -3.39 -6.64 -22.51
CA VAL A 588 -3.50 -5.43 -21.69
C VAL A 588 -4.93 -4.91 -21.73
N SER A 589 -5.57 -4.87 -20.56
CA SER A 589 -6.91 -4.31 -20.34
C SER A 589 -6.87 -2.95 -19.66
N HIS A 590 -5.77 -2.63 -18.98
CA HIS A 590 -5.65 -1.44 -18.14
C HIS A 590 -4.27 -0.78 -18.27
N VAL A 591 -4.23 0.56 -18.27
CA VAL A 591 -3.00 1.36 -18.29
C VAL A 591 -3.01 2.28 -17.08
N VAL A 592 -1.92 2.23 -16.31
CA VAL A 592 -1.70 3.09 -15.14
C VAL A 592 -0.47 3.95 -15.40
N ILE A 593 -0.59 5.26 -15.24
CA ILE A 593 0.52 6.21 -15.37
C ILE A 593 0.70 6.89 -14.03
N PHE A 594 1.91 6.84 -13.51
CA PHE A 594 2.34 7.61 -12.35
C PHE A 594 3.32 8.69 -12.80
N GLY A 595 3.08 9.92 -12.36
CA GLY A 595 4.01 11.02 -12.37
C GLY A 595 5.09 10.84 -11.31
N SER A 596 5.72 11.96 -10.99
CA SER A 596 6.90 12.15 -10.18
C SER A 596 6.55 13.04 -8.98
N GLY A 597 7.55 13.51 -8.24
CA GLY A 597 7.33 14.57 -7.24
C GLY A 597 7.46 15.99 -7.83
N GLN A 598 7.46 16.13 -9.16
CA GLN A 598 7.62 17.37 -9.90
C GLN A 598 6.39 17.63 -10.76
N ASP A 599 6.23 18.87 -11.25
CA ASP A 599 5.09 19.23 -12.11
C ASP A 599 5.07 18.39 -13.41
N ASP A 600 4.10 17.48 -13.53
CA ASP A 600 3.92 16.60 -14.68
C ASP A 600 2.73 17.02 -15.57
N ASN A 601 2.82 16.73 -16.87
CA ASN A 601 1.72 16.86 -17.81
C ASN A 601 1.46 15.52 -18.50
N LEU A 602 0.36 14.87 -18.14
CA LEU A 602 0.03 13.50 -18.52
C LEU A 602 -1.20 13.52 -19.43
N ALA A 603 -1.02 13.17 -20.70
CA ALA A 603 -2.02 13.31 -21.74
C ALA A 603 -2.61 11.97 -22.22
N ILE A 604 -3.93 11.93 -22.39
CA ILE A 604 -4.68 10.82 -23.01
C ILE A 604 -5.52 11.34 -24.17
N SER A 605 -5.46 10.64 -25.31
CA SER A 605 -6.29 10.96 -26.48
C SER A 605 -7.60 10.18 -26.56
N SER A 606 -8.64 10.79 -27.14
CA SER A 606 -9.91 10.14 -27.51
C SER A 606 -9.69 8.88 -28.35
N SER A 607 -8.65 8.88 -29.21
CA SER A 607 -8.25 7.70 -29.99
C SER A 607 -7.75 6.53 -29.14
N ALA A 608 -7.01 6.81 -28.07
CA ALA A 608 -6.49 5.77 -27.17
C ALA A 608 -7.63 5.09 -26.41
N ILE A 609 -8.61 5.88 -25.96
CA ILE A 609 -9.75 5.41 -25.15
C ILE A 609 -10.70 4.52 -25.95
N ARG A 610 -10.90 4.78 -27.26
CA ARG A 610 -11.75 3.95 -28.14
C ARG A 610 -11.19 2.55 -28.43
N ARG A 611 -10.02 2.19 -27.87
CA ARG A 611 -9.33 0.91 -28.12
C ARG A 611 -9.63 -0.18 -27.10
N GLY A 612 -10.52 0.06 -26.14
CA GLY A 612 -10.98 -0.93 -25.16
C GLY A 612 -9.98 -1.16 -24.03
N VAL A 613 -9.21 -0.13 -23.68
CA VAL A 613 -8.28 -0.10 -22.55
C VAL A 613 -8.76 1.00 -21.61
N SER A 614 -8.85 0.73 -20.31
CA SER A 614 -9.14 1.75 -19.30
C SER A 614 -7.86 2.40 -18.80
N PHE A 615 -7.96 3.62 -18.29
CA PHE A 615 -6.82 4.42 -17.85
C PHE A 615 -6.97 4.85 -16.39
N GLU A 616 -5.84 4.91 -15.70
CA GLU A 616 -5.68 5.41 -14.34
C GLU A 616 -4.42 6.30 -14.31
N ILE A 617 -4.54 7.57 -13.92
CA ILE A 617 -3.46 8.58 -14.01
C ILE A 617 -3.23 9.26 -12.66
N HIS A 618 -1.98 9.29 -12.21
CA HIS A 618 -1.58 9.87 -10.92
C HIS A 618 -0.45 10.85 -11.10
N GLY A 619 -0.55 12.03 -10.49
CA GLY A 619 0.56 12.99 -10.45
C GLY A 619 1.68 12.61 -9.47
N LEU A 620 1.33 12.21 -8.24
CA LEU A 620 2.27 11.91 -7.13
C LEU A 620 2.98 13.14 -6.52
N GLY A 621 2.60 14.36 -6.92
CA GLY A 621 2.88 15.61 -6.22
C GLY A 621 3.55 16.64 -7.12
N GLY A 622 3.33 17.93 -6.85
CA GLY A 622 3.67 19.01 -7.77
C GLY A 622 2.40 19.75 -8.14
N ASN A 623 2.40 20.45 -9.28
CA ASN A 623 1.21 20.99 -9.93
C ASN A 623 0.91 20.18 -11.19
N ASP A 624 0.44 18.96 -10.99
CA ASP A 624 0.25 17.97 -12.04
C ASP A 624 -1.01 18.25 -12.85
N ARG A 625 -0.93 17.99 -14.16
CA ARG A 625 -2.04 18.18 -15.10
C ARG A 625 -2.38 16.89 -15.84
N LEU A 626 -3.66 16.58 -15.89
CA LEU A 626 -4.21 15.54 -16.77
C LEU A 626 -4.80 16.20 -18.02
N GLN A 627 -4.18 15.98 -19.17
CA GLN A 627 -4.67 16.50 -20.45
C GLN A 627 -5.52 15.46 -21.20
N LEU A 628 -6.72 15.86 -21.61
CA LEU A 628 -7.64 15.08 -22.43
C LEU A 628 -7.68 15.65 -23.84
N ILE A 629 -7.17 14.88 -24.79
CA ILE A 629 -7.07 15.32 -26.19
C ILE A 629 -8.27 14.78 -26.98
N GLY A 630 -9.16 15.68 -27.38
CA GLY A 630 -10.32 15.45 -28.24
C GLY A 630 -9.99 14.99 -29.65
N SER A 631 -11.04 14.67 -30.39
CA SER A 631 -11.04 14.21 -31.77
C SER A 631 -11.66 15.27 -32.69
N ASN A 632 -11.72 15.01 -34.00
CA ASN A 632 -12.42 15.88 -34.95
C ASN A 632 -13.94 15.58 -35.04
N ALA A 633 -14.46 14.79 -34.09
CA ALA A 633 -15.86 14.46 -33.99
C ALA A 633 -16.34 14.87 -32.59
N SER A 634 -17.65 15.13 -32.47
CA SER A 634 -18.26 15.43 -31.18
C SER A 634 -17.84 14.45 -30.08
N ASP A 635 -17.18 14.99 -29.08
CA ASP A 635 -16.75 14.30 -27.88
C ASP A 635 -17.64 14.70 -26.69
N ASN A 636 -17.85 13.75 -25.78
CA ASN A 636 -18.58 13.99 -24.53
C ASN A 636 -17.68 13.66 -23.35
N ILE A 637 -17.37 14.67 -22.54
CA ILE A 637 -16.44 14.61 -21.42
C ILE A 637 -17.18 15.05 -20.17
N VAL A 638 -17.36 14.14 -19.22
CA VAL A 638 -17.94 14.46 -17.90
C VAL A 638 -16.85 14.25 -16.86
N ILE A 639 -16.51 15.30 -16.13
CA ILE A 639 -15.43 15.32 -15.13
C ILE A 639 -16.10 15.35 -13.76
N GLY A 640 -15.92 14.28 -12.99
CA GLY A 640 -16.38 14.16 -11.61
C GLY A 640 -15.21 14.04 -10.65
N ASP A 641 -15.50 13.67 -9.41
CA ASP A 641 -14.49 13.47 -8.38
C ASP A 641 -13.65 12.20 -8.64
N GLY A 642 -12.38 12.38 -8.99
CA GLY A 642 -11.42 11.30 -9.26
C GLY A 642 -11.74 10.43 -10.49
N GLN A 643 -12.77 10.79 -11.26
CA GLN A 643 -13.18 10.04 -12.44
C GLN A 643 -13.67 10.95 -13.56
N ILE A 644 -13.21 10.67 -14.78
CA ILE A 644 -13.68 11.28 -16.03
C ILE A 644 -14.41 10.21 -16.86
N ARG A 645 -15.56 10.56 -17.44
CA ARG A 645 -16.19 9.78 -18.51
C ARG A 645 -15.92 10.46 -19.85
N PHE A 646 -14.97 9.94 -20.61
CA PHE A 646 -14.63 10.42 -21.95
C PHE A 646 -15.26 9.48 -22.99
N ASN A 647 -16.27 9.95 -23.72
CA ASN A 647 -17.04 9.17 -24.70
C ASN A 647 -17.61 7.86 -24.13
N SER A 648 -18.11 7.93 -22.90
CA SER A 648 -18.64 6.80 -22.10
C SER A 648 -17.61 5.85 -21.50
N MET A 649 -16.32 6.05 -21.76
CA MET A 649 -15.26 5.25 -21.14
C MET A 649 -14.70 5.95 -19.91
N PRO A 650 -14.48 5.22 -18.80
CA PRO A 650 -13.91 5.80 -17.59
C PRO A 650 -12.39 5.99 -17.72
N VAL A 651 -11.93 7.14 -17.24
CA VAL A 651 -10.54 7.44 -16.92
C VAL A 651 -10.51 7.82 -15.44
N TYR A 652 -9.75 7.09 -14.63
CA TYR A 652 -9.57 7.42 -13.22
C TYR A 652 -8.35 8.32 -13.06
N PHE A 653 -8.40 9.23 -12.11
CA PHE A 653 -7.27 10.08 -11.83
C PHE A 653 -7.15 10.43 -10.35
N GLY A 654 -5.94 10.83 -9.94
CA GLY A 654 -5.64 11.10 -8.55
C GLY A 654 -4.39 11.94 -8.38
N THR A 655 -4.30 12.72 -7.30
CA THR A 655 -3.17 13.66 -7.08
C THR A 655 -2.89 14.47 -8.34
N ILE A 656 -3.94 15.06 -8.92
CA ILE A 656 -3.88 15.94 -10.09
C ILE A 656 -4.43 17.28 -9.63
N GLU A 657 -3.77 18.37 -10.00
CA GLU A 657 -4.15 19.72 -9.58
C GLU A 657 -5.04 20.43 -10.60
N ALA A 658 -5.02 20.02 -11.88
CA ALA A 658 -5.93 20.52 -12.90
C ALA A 658 -6.19 19.51 -14.03
N VAL A 659 -7.40 19.55 -14.59
CA VAL A 659 -7.73 18.81 -15.83
C VAL A 659 -7.73 19.78 -17.00
N GLU A 660 -6.94 19.46 -18.02
CA GLU A 660 -6.92 20.19 -19.28
C GLU A 660 -7.72 19.43 -20.34
N VAL A 661 -8.58 20.10 -21.09
CA VAL A 661 -9.34 19.54 -22.21
C VAL A 661 -8.96 20.30 -23.48
N THR A 662 -8.43 19.58 -24.45
CA THR A 662 -8.07 20.12 -25.76
C THR A 662 -8.92 19.44 -26.83
N GLY A 663 -10.05 20.06 -27.15
CA GLY A 663 -10.89 19.73 -28.29
C GLY A 663 -10.19 20.00 -29.63
N ARG A 664 -10.75 19.49 -30.71
CA ARG A 664 -10.26 19.79 -32.07
C ARG A 664 -11.39 20.27 -32.95
N GLY A 665 -12.36 19.40 -33.20
CA GLY A 665 -13.60 19.88 -33.81
C GLY A 665 -14.74 18.91 -33.68
N GLY A 666 -15.91 19.31 -34.16
CA GLY A 666 -17.16 18.67 -33.73
C GLY A 666 -17.81 19.53 -32.66
N SER A 667 -19.08 19.27 -32.37
CA SER A 667 -19.80 19.98 -31.29
C SER A 667 -19.65 19.18 -30.02
N ASP A 668 -18.78 19.65 -29.13
CA ASP A 668 -18.31 18.94 -27.95
C ASP A 668 -19.13 19.32 -26.71
N MET A 669 -19.20 18.39 -25.76
CA MET A 669 -19.79 18.62 -24.44
C MET A 669 -18.72 18.37 -23.37
N VAL A 670 -18.46 19.38 -22.55
CA VAL A 670 -17.63 19.30 -21.34
C VAL A 670 -18.49 19.65 -20.14
N ASP A 671 -18.65 18.71 -19.22
CA ASP A 671 -19.42 18.90 -17.99
C ASP A 671 -18.51 18.66 -16.79
N GLY A 672 -18.10 19.75 -16.15
CA GLY A 672 -17.20 19.77 -15.01
C GLY A 672 -17.87 20.06 -13.68
N TYR A 673 -19.20 20.04 -13.62
CA TYR A 673 -19.96 20.48 -12.44
C TYR A 673 -19.56 19.76 -11.14
N GLU A 674 -19.24 18.46 -11.22
CA GLU A 674 -18.81 17.63 -10.09
C GLU A 674 -17.27 17.49 -9.99
N SER A 675 -16.50 18.26 -10.76
CA SER A 675 -15.04 18.17 -10.76
C SER A 675 -14.48 18.56 -9.39
N SER A 676 -13.51 17.79 -8.91
CA SER A 676 -12.76 18.08 -7.68
C SER A 676 -11.52 18.96 -7.92
N VAL A 677 -11.27 19.38 -9.16
CA VAL A 677 -10.13 20.20 -9.58
C VAL A 677 -10.55 21.27 -10.60
N PRO A 678 -9.83 22.40 -10.72
CA PRO A 678 -10.06 23.39 -11.76
C PRO A 678 -9.84 22.84 -13.18
N LEU A 679 -10.48 23.50 -14.14
CA LEU A 679 -10.50 23.11 -15.55
C LEU A 679 -9.79 24.13 -16.45
N ILE A 680 -9.04 23.61 -17.43
CA ILE A 680 -8.44 24.38 -18.51
C ILE A 680 -8.99 23.82 -19.82
N VAL A 681 -9.92 24.51 -20.46
CA VAL A 681 -10.67 23.97 -21.61
C VAL A 681 -10.42 24.83 -22.85
N SER A 682 -10.00 24.20 -23.95
CA SER A 682 -10.14 24.74 -25.31
C SER A 682 -10.96 23.74 -26.12
N THR A 683 -12.14 24.11 -26.60
CA THR A 683 -13.03 23.18 -27.32
C THR A 683 -12.73 23.05 -28.82
N GLY A 684 -11.98 23.99 -29.39
CA GLY A 684 -11.62 23.96 -30.81
C GLY A 684 -12.79 24.40 -31.72
N ALA A 685 -13.08 23.64 -32.78
CA ALA A 685 -14.05 24.03 -33.80
C ALA A 685 -15.41 23.31 -33.69
N GLY A 686 -16.47 24.01 -33.36
CA GLY A 686 -17.84 23.51 -33.33
C GLY A 686 -18.74 24.36 -32.46
N SER A 687 -20.01 23.96 -32.32
CA SER A 687 -20.91 24.63 -31.38
C SER A 687 -20.87 23.85 -30.08
N ASP A 688 -20.07 24.32 -29.14
CA ASP A 688 -19.68 23.54 -27.96
C ASP A 688 -20.47 23.95 -26.73
N PHE A 689 -20.56 23.04 -25.78
CA PHE A 689 -21.26 23.24 -24.51
C PHE A 689 -20.31 22.92 -23.36
N VAL A 690 -20.01 23.92 -22.51
CA VAL A 690 -19.10 23.80 -21.38
C VAL A 690 -19.80 24.21 -20.10
N ILE A 691 -19.75 23.33 -19.09
CA ILE A 691 -20.02 23.65 -17.69
C ILE A 691 -18.68 23.54 -16.95
N GLY A 692 -18.27 24.63 -16.30
CA GLY A 692 -17.13 24.70 -15.41
C GLY A 692 -17.34 23.90 -14.13
N SER A 693 -16.33 23.96 -13.26
CA SER A 693 -16.28 23.41 -11.94
C SER A 693 -16.68 24.46 -10.89
N ARG A 694 -16.47 24.15 -9.62
CA ARG A 694 -16.62 25.09 -8.50
C ARG A 694 -15.33 25.86 -8.16
N PHE A 695 -14.31 25.71 -8.99
CA PHE A 695 -12.99 26.30 -8.83
C PHE A 695 -12.74 27.32 -9.93
N ASN A 696 -11.64 28.06 -9.84
CA ASN A 696 -11.29 29.04 -10.86
C ASN A 696 -10.95 28.33 -12.17
N ASP A 697 -11.82 28.45 -13.16
CA ASP A 697 -11.67 27.79 -14.44
C ASP A 697 -11.20 28.74 -15.54
N PHE A 698 -10.64 28.11 -16.57
CA PHE A 698 -10.25 28.77 -17.79
C PHE A 698 -10.89 28.09 -18.98
N VAL A 699 -11.74 28.80 -19.73
CA VAL A 699 -12.50 28.22 -20.84
C VAL A 699 -12.37 29.05 -22.11
N PHE A 700 -12.05 28.39 -23.20
CA PHE A 700 -12.11 28.88 -24.56
C PHE A 700 -13.08 28.07 -25.41
N GLY A 701 -14.15 28.71 -25.86
CA GLY A 701 -15.13 28.10 -26.75
C GLY A 701 -14.66 27.93 -28.20
N GLY A 702 -13.52 28.51 -28.60
CA GLY A 702 -13.01 28.35 -29.96
C GLY A 702 -13.95 28.91 -31.04
N ASN A 703 -14.29 28.13 -32.06
CA ASN A 703 -15.09 28.58 -33.21
C ASN A 703 -16.48 27.96 -33.23
N GLY A 704 -17.54 28.75 -33.27
CA GLY A 704 -18.92 28.28 -33.49
C GLY A 704 -19.89 28.92 -32.53
N PHE A 705 -21.07 28.33 -32.30
CA PHE A 705 -22.01 28.88 -31.31
C PHE A 705 -21.79 28.18 -29.98
N ASN A 706 -21.07 28.82 -29.07
CA ASN A 706 -20.68 28.20 -27.82
C ASN A 706 -21.61 28.61 -26.67
N VAL A 707 -21.82 27.68 -25.75
CA VAL A 707 -22.54 27.91 -24.49
C VAL A 707 -21.61 27.55 -23.35
N ILE A 708 -21.27 28.54 -22.52
CA ILE A 708 -20.30 28.41 -21.43
C ILE A 708 -20.96 28.85 -20.12
N PHE A 709 -20.87 28.01 -19.09
CA PHE A 709 -21.22 28.32 -17.71
C PHE A 709 -19.98 28.16 -16.83
N GLY A 710 -19.49 29.22 -16.17
CA GLY A 710 -18.34 29.18 -15.26
C GLY A 710 -18.67 28.46 -13.95
N MET A 711 -19.85 28.73 -13.39
CA MET A 711 -20.38 28.20 -12.12
C MET A 711 -19.88 28.96 -10.88
N ASP A 712 -19.10 28.35 -9.99
CA ASP A 712 -18.55 29.04 -8.82
C ASP A 712 -17.04 29.18 -9.03
N GLY A 713 -16.44 30.29 -8.66
CA GLY A 713 -15.00 30.52 -8.87
C GLY A 713 -14.74 31.87 -9.51
N ASN A 714 -13.48 32.31 -9.54
CA ASN A 714 -13.11 33.48 -10.33
C ASN A 714 -12.68 33.01 -11.71
N ASP A 715 -13.62 32.99 -12.65
CA ASP A 715 -13.42 32.33 -13.93
C ASP A 715 -12.91 33.28 -15.02
N LEU A 716 -12.22 32.71 -15.99
CA LEU A 716 -11.88 33.40 -17.23
C LEU A 716 -12.47 32.66 -18.43
N LEU A 717 -13.53 33.25 -18.99
CA LEU A 717 -14.38 32.65 -20.00
C LEU A 717 -14.29 33.43 -21.30
N VAL A 718 -13.86 32.76 -22.37
CA VAL A 718 -13.67 33.36 -23.68
C VAL A 718 -14.51 32.61 -24.72
N GLY A 719 -15.50 33.30 -25.30
CA GLY A 719 -16.44 32.70 -26.27
C GLY A 719 -15.77 32.28 -27.58
N GLY A 720 -14.84 33.12 -28.06
CA GLY A 720 -14.09 32.90 -29.28
C GLY A 720 -14.76 33.53 -30.50
N SER A 721 -14.93 32.79 -31.59
CA SER A 721 -15.62 33.27 -32.79
C SER A 721 -17.03 32.69 -32.86
N GLY A 722 -18.04 33.53 -33.13
CA GLY A 722 -19.42 33.04 -33.23
C GLY A 722 -20.43 33.97 -32.61
N LEU A 723 -21.63 33.46 -32.30
CA LEU A 723 -22.56 34.16 -31.39
C LEU A 723 -22.66 33.32 -30.13
N ASP A 724 -21.92 33.71 -29.11
CA ASP A 724 -21.73 32.88 -27.93
C ASP A 724 -22.70 33.27 -26.80
N THR A 725 -22.90 32.33 -25.89
CA THR A 725 -23.64 32.53 -24.65
C THR A 725 -22.73 32.17 -23.48
N ILE A 726 -22.41 33.15 -22.63
CA ILE A 726 -21.46 33.00 -21.53
C ILE A 726 -22.11 33.47 -20.23
N PHE A 727 -22.12 32.61 -19.22
CA PHE A 727 -22.53 32.92 -17.86
C PHE A 727 -21.33 32.70 -16.93
N GLY A 728 -20.92 33.71 -16.18
CA GLY A 728 -19.84 33.60 -15.18
C GLY A 728 -20.29 32.74 -14.02
N GLY A 729 -21.22 33.27 -13.22
CA GLY A 729 -21.82 32.58 -12.09
C GLY A 729 -21.53 33.32 -10.79
N ASP A 730 -21.06 32.63 -9.76
CA ASP A 730 -20.68 33.21 -8.48
C ASP A 730 -19.14 33.36 -8.40
N GLY A 731 -18.64 34.59 -8.28
CA GLY A 731 -17.22 34.91 -8.17
C GLY A 731 -16.85 36.20 -8.92
N ASP A 732 -15.58 36.62 -8.86
CA ASP A 732 -15.11 37.79 -9.61
C ASP A 732 -14.63 37.32 -11.00
N ASP A 733 -15.52 37.31 -12.00
CA ASP A 733 -15.27 36.70 -13.32
C ASP A 733 -14.75 37.65 -14.40
N ILE A 734 -14.07 37.11 -15.41
CA ILE A 734 -13.70 37.80 -16.66
C ILE A 734 -14.35 37.09 -17.85
N LEU A 735 -15.28 37.77 -18.52
CA LEU A 735 -15.99 37.27 -19.69
C LEU A 735 -15.55 38.04 -20.94
N ILE A 736 -15.08 37.32 -21.95
CA ILE A 736 -14.66 37.88 -23.23
C ILE A 736 -15.47 37.23 -24.35
N GLY A 737 -16.43 37.97 -24.91
CA GLY A 737 -17.31 37.42 -25.96
C GLY A 737 -16.58 37.07 -27.25
N GLY A 738 -15.54 37.84 -27.60
CA GLY A 738 -14.79 37.64 -28.84
C GLY A 738 -15.51 38.21 -30.07
N GLY A 739 -15.73 37.38 -31.10
CA GLY A 739 -16.33 37.76 -32.36
C GLY A 739 -17.84 38.05 -32.27
N ARG A 740 -18.37 38.82 -33.23
CA ARG A 740 -19.81 39.16 -33.36
C ARG A 740 -20.43 39.74 -32.05
N ARG A 741 -21.66 39.34 -31.69
CA ARG A 741 -22.47 39.93 -30.60
C ARG A 741 -22.98 38.81 -29.69
N ASP A 742 -22.38 38.71 -28.53
CA ASP A 742 -22.57 37.60 -27.60
C ASP A 742 -23.59 37.94 -26.52
N LEU A 743 -24.15 36.91 -25.91
CA LEU A 743 -24.97 37.02 -24.71
C LEU A 743 -24.08 36.70 -23.50
N MET A 744 -23.74 37.73 -22.72
CA MET A 744 -22.89 37.56 -21.53
C MET A 744 -23.60 38.04 -20.27
N MET A 745 -23.50 37.26 -19.20
CA MET A 745 -23.91 37.66 -17.85
C MET A 745 -22.82 37.23 -16.87
N GLY A 746 -22.24 38.17 -16.11
CA GLY A 746 -21.22 37.87 -15.10
C GLY A 746 -21.83 37.05 -13.97
N GLY A 747 -22.61 37.69 -13.09
CA GLY A 747 -23.45 36.97 -12.13
C GLY A 747 -23.36 37.62 -10.76
N ARG A 748 -23.02 36.86 -9.72
CA ARG A 748 -22.70 37.42 -8.41
C ARG A 748 -21.19 37.66 -8.33
N GLY A 749 -20.80 38.90 -8.03
CA GLY A 749 -19.41 39.25 -7.80
C GLY A 749 -19.06 40.54 -8.54
N ARG A 750 -17.77 40.78 -8.74
CA ARG A 750 -17.26 41.94 -9.49
C ARG A 750 -16.71 41.47 -10.83
N ASP A 751 -17.63 41.38 -11.78
CA ASP A 751 -17.32 40.81 -13.10
C ASP A 751 -16.79 41.87 -14.08
N ILE A 752 -15.91 41.44 -14.97
CA ILE A 752 -15.40 42.21 -16.10
C ILE A 752 -15.94 41.58 -17.38
N ILE A 753 -16.75 42.33 -18.14
CA ILE A 753 -17.31 41.85 -19.41
C ILE A 753 -16.74 42.66 -20.58
N ILE A 754 -16.11 41.98 -21.52
CA ILE A 754 -15.44 42.56 -22.69
C ILE A 754 -16.07 42.02 -23.98
N GLN A 755 -16.65 42.91 -24.78
CA GLN A 755 -17.17 42.57 -26.12
C GLN A 755 -16.15 42.96 -27.21
N GLY A 756 -15.93 42.10 -28.21
CA GLY A 756 -15.26 42.50 -29.45
C GLY A 756 -13.74 42.57 -29.40
N MET A 757 -13.10 41.80 -28.50
CA MET A 757 -11.64 41.86 -28.27
C MET A 757 -10.80 41.28 -29.44
N PHE A 758 -11.43 40.61 -30.41
CA PHE A 758 -10.72 39.98 -31.54
C PHE A 758 -11.46 40.16 -32.89
N PRO A 759 -10.75 40.40 -34.01
CA PRO A 759 -11.36 40.60 -35.31
C PRO A 759 -12.00 39.30 -35.84
N GLY A 760 -13.31 39.32 -36.08
CA GLY A 760 -14.13 38.14 -36.38
C GLY A 760 -13.98 37.55 -37.79
N GLU A 761 -12.81 37.00 -38.13
CA GLU A 761 -12.69 36.08 -39.27
C GLU A 761 -12.81 34.62 -38.80
N ASP A 762 -13.66 33.83 -39.49
CA ASP A 762 -13.81 32.38 -39.32
C ASP A 762 -12.46 31.71 -39.63
N ASP A 763 -11.70 31.38 -38.59
CA ASP A 763 -10.61 30.43 -38.73
C ASP A 763 -11.23 29.03 -38.89
N ARG A 764 -10.90 28.33 -39.98
CA ARG A 764 -11.59 27.07 -40.32
C ARG A 764 -11.08 25.87 -39.52
N ASP A 765 -9.94 25.99 -38.87
CA ASP A 765 -9.35 24.93 -38.06
C ASP A 765 -9.05 25.34 -36.60
N GLY A 766 -9.25 26.61 -36.23
CA GLY A 766 -9.06 27.11 -34.85
C GLY A 766 -7.60 27.36 -34.45
N SER A 767 -6.64 27.00 -35.29
CA SER A 767 -5.21 27.03 -34.96
C SER A 767 -4.65 28.43 -34.71
N LEU A 768 -5.17 29.45 -35.41
CA LEU A 768 -4.74 30.85 -35.22
C LEU A 768 -5.23 31.40 -33.88
N TRP A 769 -6.37 30.90 -33.42
CA TRP A 769 -6.95 31.30 -32.13
C TRP A 769 -6.23 30.60 -30.98
N ASP A 770 -5.94 29.31 -31.09
CA ASP A 770 -5.19 28.57 -30.07
C ASP A 770 -3.78 29.16 -29.85
N GLU A 771 -3.05 29.54 -30.91
CA GLU A 771 -1.74 30.20 -30.77
C GLU A 771 -1.83 31.60 -30.13
N ALA A 772 -2.80 32.43 -30.56
CA ALA A 772 -2.99 33.77 -30.02
C ALA A 772 -3.45 33.73 -28.55
N PHE A 773 -4.27 32.74 -28.21
CA PHE A 773 -4.79 32.51 -26.87
C PHE A 773 -3.73 31.96 -25.93
N ALA A 774 -2.93 30.99 -26.37
CA ALA A 774 -1.77 30.50 -25.62
C ALA A 774 -0.79 31.66 -25.32
N GLN A 775 -0.50 32.52 -26.30
CA GLN A 775 0.34 33.70 -26.09
C GLN A 775 -0.30 34.71 -25.12
N TRP A 776 -1.61 34.87 -25.18
CA TRP A 776 -2.35 35.79 -24.32
C TRP A 776 -2.41 35.31 -22.86
N ILE A 777 -2.56 34.01 -22.63
CA ILE A 777 -2.40 33.38 -21.31
C ILE A 777 -1.00 33.63 -20.75
N ASP A 778 0.01 33.36 -21.58
CA ASP A 778 1.41 33.52 -21.21
C ASP A 778 1.72 34.99 -20.85
N ASP A 779 1.05 35.94 -21.50
CA ASP A 779 1.14 37.36 -21.18
C ASP A 779 0.36 37.73 -19.91
N MET A 780 -0.86 37.23 -19.72
CA MET A 780 -1.67 37.49 -18.51
C MET A 780 -1.00 36.93 -17.23
N ALA A 781 -0.36 35.76 -17.32
CA ALA A 781 0.42 35.18 -16.23
C ALA A 781 1.63 36.06 -15.88
N LYS A 782 2.32 36.61 -16.88
CA LYS A 782 3.42 37.59 -16.65
C LYS A 782 2.95 38.86 -15.95
N PHE A 783 1.68 39.24 -16.08
CA PHE A 783 1.09 40.40 -15.41
C PHE A 783 0.47 40.08 -14.03
N GLY A 784 0.53 38.83 -13.57
CA GLY A 784 -0.05 38.42 -12.29
C GLY A 784 -1.57 38.52 -12.26
N LEU A 785 -2.21 38.36 -13.43
CA LEU A 785 -3.67 38.36 -13.59
C LEU A 785 -4.24 36.93 -13.64
N LEU A 786 -3.37 35.92 -13.58
CA LEU A 786 -3.66 34.48 -13.51
C LEU A 786 -2.93 33.87 -12.31
#